data_AF-A0A4R8R6E1-F1
#
_entry.id   AF-A0A4R8R6E1-F1
#
_cell.length_a   1.000
_cell.length_b   1.000
_cell.length_c   1.000
_cell.angle_alpha   90.00
_cell.angle_beta   90.00
_cell.angle_gamma   90.00
#
_symmetry.space_group_name_H-M   'P 1'
#
loop_
_entity.id
_entity.type
_entity.pdbx_description
1 polymer ?
#
loop_
_entity_poly.entity_id
_entity_poly.type
_entity_poly.pdbx_seq_one_letter_code
_entity_poly.pdbx_strand_id
1 'polypeptide(L)'
;MYGITETTVHASFREIAAVDVDDAGSPIGVPLADLAFFVLDDWLRPVPAGAAGELYVAGAGLGYGYVGRKSLTSTRFVACPFGGRGTRMYRTGDLASWGSDGQLQYLGRADEQVKIRGYRIELGEIQSVLATLDGVGQAAVIAREDRAGDKRLVGYVTGSGDPAELRAALAVRLPSYMVPAAIVVLSSLPLTVNGKLDKKALPAPEYHAVDRYRAPATAVEEILVGIYAQVLGLERVGVDDSFFELGGDSILAMQVSSAVRVAGLVCRPRDIFVQQTVARLAEVIGTAGGADGPADEGLGLVIATPIMRWLKGIDGPTGEFNQTVVVQAPAGITEASVLVLLQALLDRHAMLRLRATDDGIGGWSLTAPEPGSVDAVECLQSIDGLTDEALVVARSLLDPAGGVMLRALWVASTSQLVLIVHHLAVDGVSWRILLEDINIAWVQHQGGQSVVLPPTGTSFQRWADLLSRSARSAPIVDLAQRWREVSATPATFPAVQPEVDTYETAGQLSVSLDSETTRMLLGEVPTAFHAGPQDILLIAFGLALAEFAGTAEPIGIDVEGHGRQEELADVGGAADRSIDLSRTVGWFTTKYPVSLDLPGLSWRTVVAGEAALGAVIKEAKEQLRALPDGLTYGLLRYLNPDVDLAASDPSVAFNYLGRVSGSTSEGWQICPEGSSLTRAAGMVPTPLGHALELNAVTVESDTGLHLNADWTWALSVLDRTQVSRLSTLWFEALTGICALVRRGGGGLTPSDIAPAVLNQGQIDELSRQYHIADVLPLTPLQRGLLYHAGATKGSDDVYAMQLSIAMDGPLDPGRLRDAVQSVVARHPHLAARFCEQFDPPVQVITTDPVVPWRYAELDANGVDVDEQIRRISTAERAAVCDLAHQSALRAALVRIAHDQHRFVLTTHHIVLDGWSMPLLMQEIFAGLGGKRLPAAPAYRDFVAWLCERDREGAHAAWRAALAGFDSPTLVAPPGREILGQRGIESFRLSEEITGALGELARSHQTTVNIVLQGAWALLLSSLTGQADVAFGTTVSGRPAEVLGAESMVGLLINTVPVRGSSGRGARCRIDGGSADQHRAGAGHLCPDHHHGGVVAPVAKCPQQHPGASAPGAQ
;
A
#
# COMPACT_ATOMS: atom_id res chain seq x y z
N MET A 1 32.83 25.29 7.85
CA MET A 1 32.52 26.20 6.72
C MET A 1 31.21 26.91 7.02
N TYR A 2 31.08 28.20 6.70
CA TYR A 2 29.83 28.93 6.90
C TYR A 2 29.51 29.78 5.68
N GLY A 3 28.24 29.85 5.33
CA GLY A 3 27.71 30.79 4.37
C GLY A 3 26.24 30.54 4.09
N ILE A 4 25.67 31.46 3.33
CA ILE A 4 24.25 31.54 3.04
C ILE A 4 24.08 31.65 1.52
N THR A 5 22.93 31.22 1.01
CA THR A 5 22.63 31.20 -0.43
C THR A 5 22.82 32.58 -1.06
N GLU A 6 22.45 33.64 -0.33
CA GLU A 6 22.52 35.02 -0.76
C GLU A 6 23.96 35.58 -0.86
N THR A 7 24.96 34.82 -0.39
CA THR A 7 26.38 35.16 -0.47
C THR A 7 27.20 34.17 -1.31
N THR A 8 26.56 33.37 -2.18
CA THR A 8 27.20 32.46 -3.14
C THR A 8 27.98 31.30 -2.48
N VAL A 9 27.24 30.27 -2.04
CA VAL A 9 27.75 28.99 -1.48
C VAL A 9 28.34 29.12 -0.07
N HIS A 10 29.51 29.75 0.09
CA HIS A 10 30.15 29.89 1.40
C HIS A 10 30.84 31.25 1.52
N ALA A 11 30.83 31.80 2.74
CA ALA A 11 31.37 33.12 3.04
C ALA A 11 32.60 33.06 3.95
N SER A 12 32.82 31.94 4.64
CA SER A 12 34.03 31.65 5.40
C SER A 12 34.35 30.16 5.44
N PHE A 13 35.64 29.88 5.60
CA PHE A 13 36.18 28.54 5.78
C PHE A 13 37.20 28.55 6.92
N ARG A 14 37.11 27.55 7.79
CA ARG A 14 38.05 27.29 8.89
C ARG A 14 38.15 25.78 9.07
N GLU A 15 39.37 25.29 9.16
CA GLU A 15 39.68 23.90 9.53
C GLU A 15 39.43 23.70 11.04
N ILE A 16 38.83 22.57 11.41
CA ILE A 16 38.60 22.22 12.81
C ILE A 16 39.85 21.54 13.36
N ALA A 17 40.35 22.02 14.49
CA ALA A 17 41.51 21.47 15.18
C ALA A 17 41.09 20.71 16.45
N ALA A 18 42.01 19.90 17.00
CA ALA A 18 41.76 19.13 18.22
C ALA A 18 41.30 19.99 19.42
N VAL A 19 41.62 21.28 19.44
CA VAL A 19 41.24 22.22 20.52
C VAL A 19 39.74 22.55 20.51
N ASP A 20 39.06 22.32 19.40
CA ASP A 20 37.65 22.67 19.21
C ASP A 20 36.70 21.54 19.65
N VAL A 21 37.23 20.35 19.93
CA VAL A 21 36.44 19.16 20.27
C VAL A 21 35.76 19.30 21.64
N ASP A 22 36.36 20.09 22.53
CA ASP A 22 35.88 20.31 23.90
C ASP A 22 35.15 21.66 24.08
N ASP A 23 35.07 22.50 23.04
CA ASP A 23 34.39 23.81 23.07
C ASP A 23 32.97 23.69 22.50
N ALA A 24 31.98 24.20 23.23
CA ALA A 24 30.58 24.20 22.81
C ALA A 24 30.25 25.27 21.74
N GLY A 25 31.21 26.13 21.41
CA GLY A 25 31.08 27.14 20.35
C GLY A 25 31.15 26.54 18.95
N SER A 26 30.46 27.16 17.98
CA SER A 26 30.57 26.80 16.55
C SER A 26 31.49 27.80 15.82
N PRO A 27 32.80 27.52 15.68
CA PRO A 27 33.74 28.45 15.06
C PRO A 27 33.56 28.44 13.55
N ILE A 28 33.07 29.57 13.03
CA ILE A 28 32.82 29.77 11.59
C ILE A 28 33.96 30.50 10.88
N GLY A 29 34.95 31.00 11.64
CA GLY A 29 36.21 31.50 11.11
C GLY A 29 36.17 32.95 10.66
N VAL A 30 36.99 33.31 9.68
CA VAL A 30 37.10 34.66 9.10
C VAL A 30 36.53 34.68 7.67
N PRO A 31 36.03 35.83 7.18
CA PRO A 31 35.49 35.92 5.82
C PRO A 31 36.54 35.58 4.75
N LEU A 32 36.07 35.11 3.59
CA LEU A 32 36.89 34.98 2.38
C LEU A 32 37.51 36.34 1.98
N ALA A 33 38.60 36.30 1.20
CA ALA A 33 39.43 37.47 0.91
C ALA A 33 38.69 38.66 0.25
N ASP A 34 37.60 38.39 -0.46
CA ASP A 34 36.75 39.37 -1.16
C ASP A 34 35.43 39.68 -0.43
N LEU A 35 35.28 39.18 0.79
CA LEU A 35 34.14 39.39 1.69
C LEU A 35 34.57 40.07 3.00
N ALA A 36 33.60 40.68 3.67
CA ALA A 36 33.77 41.28 4.97
C ALA A 36 32.60 40.86 5.89
N PHE A 37 32.94 40.48 7.13
CA PHE A 37 31.98 40.19 8.19
C PHE A 37 31.91 41.35 9.18
N PHE A 38 30.68 41.75 9.51
CA PHE A 38 30.41 42.73 10.55
C PHE A 38 29.44 42.11 11.55
N VAL A 39 29.78 42.15 12.83
CA VAL A 39 28.86 41.80 13.90
C VAL A 39 28.34 43.11 14.48
N LEU A 40 27.05 43.38 14.28
CA LEU A 40 26.45 44.68 14.53
C LEU A 40 25.31 44.60 15.56
N ASP A 41 25.12 45.67 16.30
CA ASP A 41 23.91 45.88 17.11
C ASP A 41 22.72 46.38 16.26
N ASP A 42 21.56 46.56 16.91
CA ASP A 42 20.33 47.04 16.28
C ASP A 42 20.45 48.46 15.66
N TRP A 43 21.51 49.22 16.00
CA TRP A 43 21.81 50.54 15.44
C TRP A 43 22.89 50.50 14.34
N LEU A 44 23.23 49.31 13.84
CA LEU A 44 24.29 49.05 12.87
C LEU A 44 25.68 49.51 13.34
N ARG A 45 25.96 49.45 14.64
CA ARG A 45 27.28 49.74 15.22
C ARG A 45 28.02 48.44 15.50
N PRO A 46 29.33 48.34 15.22
CA PRO A 46 30.10 47.16 15.55
C PRO A 46 30.08 46.89 17.05
N VAL A 47 29.76 45.65 17.44
CA VAL A 47 29.85 45.20 18.83
C VAL A 47 31.30 44.88 19.19
N PRO A 48 31.73 45.05 20.45
CA PRO A 48 33.08 44.66 20.88
C PRO A 48 33.28 43.13 20.79
N ALA A 49 34.54 42.69 20.69
CA ALA A 49 34.87 41.27 20.73
C ALA A 49 34.32 40.59 22.01
N GLY A 50 33.77 39.39 21.88
CA GLY A 50 33.06 38.65 22.92
C GLY A 50 31.59 39.05 23.12
N ALA A 51 31.11 40.15 22.54
CA ALA A 51 29.70 40.49 22.56
C ALA A 51 28.95 39.88 21.37
N ALA A 52 27.77 39.33 21.64
CA ALA A 52 26.84 38.87 20.61
C ALA A 52 26.22 40.05 19.86
N GLY A 53 26.17 39.94 18.53
CA GLY A 53 25.41 40.82 17.65
C GLY A 53 24.99 40.07 16.39
N GLU A 54 24.24 40.75 15.52
CA GLU A 54 23.79 40.15 14.27
C GLU A 54 24.91 40.22 13.21
N LEU A 55 25.11 39.13 12.48
CA LEU A 55 26.12 39.01 11.45
C LEU A 55 25.63 39.63 10.13
N TYR A 56 26.47 40.46 9.53
CA TYR A 56 26.29 41.07 8.22
C TYR A 56 27.47 40.71 7.32
N VAL A 57 27.18 40.38 6.07
CA VAL A 57 28.20 40.05 5.06
C VAL A 57 28.21 41.12 3.98
N ALA A 58 29.37 41.65 3.63
CA ALA A 58 29.54 42.57 2.49
C ALA A 58 30.63 42.05 1.54
N GLY A 59 30.66 42.50 0.29
CA GLY A 59 31.70 42.14 -0.68
C GLY A 59 31.17 41.49 -1.96
N ALA A 60 32.08 40.85 -2.71
CA ALA A 60 31.80 40.39 -4.08
C ALA A 60 30.87 39.16 -4.17
N GLY A 61 30.74 38.38 -3.09
CA GLY A 61 29.85 37.21 -3.04
C GLY A 61 28.36 37.54 -2.89
N LEU A 62 27.97 38.81 -2.68
CA LEU A 62 26.56 39.18 -2.50
C LEU A 62 25.76 39.03 -3.80
N GLY A 63 24.66 38.28 -3.73
CA GLY A 63 23.68 38.18 -4.80
C GLY A 63 22.99 39.51 -5.13
N TYR A 64 22.25 39.52 -6.24
CA TYR A 64 21.50 40.72 -6.66
C TYR A 64 20.31 41.01 -5.74
N GLY A 65 19.67 39.98 -5.21
CA GLY A 65 18.43 40.04 -4.44
C GLY A 65 17.55 38.82 -4.69
N TYR A 66 16.34 38.85 -4.14
CA TYR A 66 15.33 37.82 -4.36
C TYR A 66 14.48 38.15 -5.60
N VAL A 67 14.43 37.22 -6.56
CA VAL A 67 13.66 37.38 -7.82
C VAL A 67 12.18 37.64 -7.51
N GLY A 68 11.62 38.70 -8.07
CA GLY A 68 10.21 39.09 -7.87
C GLY A 68 9.87 39.64 -6.47
N ARG A 69 10.78 39.59 -5.49
CA ARG A 69 10.52 39.98 -4.09
C ARG A 69 11.31 41.24 -3.70
N LYS A 70 10.97 42.39 -4.31
CA LYS A 70 11.65 43.69 -4.11
C LYS A 70 11.64 44.17 -2.65
N SER A 71 10.50 44.02 -1.95
CA SER A 71 10.35 44.41 -0.55
C SER A 71 11.30 43.63 0.37
N LEU A 72 11.32 42.30 0.26
CA LEU A 72 12.25 41.44 1.00
C LEU A 72 13.71 41.73 0.65
N THR A 73 14.00 41.95 -0.63
CA THR A 73 15.35 42.34 -1.06
C THR A 73 15.81 43.61 -0.36
N SER A 74 14.97 44.64 -0.27
CA SER A 74 15.35 45.91 0.38
C SER A 74 15.54 45.82 1.89
N THR A 75 14.97 44.81 2.56
CA THR A 75 15.13 44.64 4.01
C THR A 75 16.32 43.77 4.40
N ARG A 76 16.79 42.90 3.48
CA ARG A 76 17.95 42.04 3.71
C ARG A 76 19.24 42.53 3.04
N PHE A 77 19.17 43.08 1.82
CA PHE A 77 20.31 43.69 1.12
C PHE A 77 20.36 45.20 1.38
N VAL A 78 20.92 45.57 2.51
CA VAL A 78 20.93 46.95 3.02
C VAL A 78 22.20 47.71 2.59
N ALA A 79 22.18 49.04 2.71
CA ALA A 79 23.38 49.85 2.46
C ALA A 79 24.46 49.55 3.50
N CYS A 80 25.71 49.35 3.06
CA CYS A 80 26.83 49.13 3.98
C CYS A 80 27.42 50.47 4.43
N PRO A 81 27.35 50.83 5.73
CA PRO A 81 27.92 52.09 6.22
C PRO A 81 29.45 52.06 6.32
N PHE A 82 30.06 50.87 6.22
CA PHE A 82 31.51 50.66 6.37
C PHE A 82 32.25 50.56 5.03
N GLY A 83 31.52 50.55 3.91
CA GLY A 83 32.09 50.48 2.56
C GLY A 83 32.02 51.80 1.79
N GLY A 84 32.53 51.80 0.56
CA GLY A 84 32.45 52.94 -0.36
C GLY A 84 31.00 53.27 -0.80
N ARG A 85 30.82 54.39 -1.51
CA ARG A 85 29.50 54.80 -2.04
C ARG A 85 28.89 53.69 -2.90
N GLY A 86 27.65 53.31 -2.60
CA GLY A 86 26.90 52.29 -3.33
C GLY A 86 27.17 50.85 -2.91
N THR A 87 28.01 50.61 -1.89
CA THR A 87 28.23 49.28 -1.35
C THR A 87 27.03 48.79 -0.53
N ARG A 88 26.76 47.48 -0.62
CA ARG A 88 25.67 46.81 0.09
C ARG A 88 26.24 45.75 1.04
N MET A 89 25.49 45.47 2.09
CA MET A 89 25.72 44.33 2.98
C MET A 89 24.42 43.54 3.13
N TYR A 90 24.54 42.23 3.35
CA TYR A 90 23.45 41.31 3.56
C TYR A 90 23.28 41.05 5.05
N ARG A 91 22.06 41.25 5.56
CA ARG A 91 21.63 40.99 6.93
C ARG A 91 21.29 39.51 7.10
N THR A 92 22.17 38.73 7.72
CA THR A 92 22.05 37.25 7.77
C THR A 92 20.94 36.74 8.69
N GLY A 93 20.55 37.51 9.71
CA GLY A 93 19.69 36.99 10.79
C GLY A 93 20.39 36.02 11.73
N ASP A 94 21.71 35.83 11.60
CA ASP A 94 22.50 34.98 12.47
C ASP A 94 23.16 35.80 13.58
N LEU A 95 23.17 35.26 14.80
CA LEU A 95 23.90 35.82 15.93
C LEU A 95 25.31 35.26 15.94
N ALA A 96 26.29 36.15 16.06
CA ALA A 96 27.69 35.78 16.14
C ALA A 96 28.43 36.67 17.14
N SER A 97 29.62 36.24 17.56
CA SER A 97 30.54 37.06 18.33
C SER A 97 31.98 36.81 17.89
N TRP A 98 32.81 37.85 17.93
CA TRP A 98 34.24 37.71 17.67
C TRP A 98 34.95 37.13 18.89
N GLY A 99 35.61 35.99 18.72
CA GLY A 99 36.51 35.42 19.73
C GLY A 99 37.75 36.29 19.94
N SER A 100 38.43 36.10 21.08
CA SER A 100 39.69 36.78 21.37
C SER A 100 40.83 36.36 20.45
N ASP A 101 40.68 35.24 19.74
CA ASP A 101 41.57 34.70 18.72
C ASP A 101 41.33 35.28 17.31
N GLY A 102 40.38 36.21 17.18
CA GLY A 102 39.99 36.81 15.91
C GLY A 102 39.16 35.87 15.01
N GLN A 103 38.69 34.74 15.53
CA GLN A 103 37.76 33.86 14.81
C GLN A 103 36.32 34.22 15.17
N LEU A 104 35.42 34.13 14.20
CA LEU A 104 34.01 34.37 14.45
C LEU A 104 33.34 33.10 14.98
N GLN A 105 32.60 33.23 16.08
CA GLN A 105 31.80 32.15 16.67
C GLN A 105 30.33 32.38 16.34
N TYR A 106 29.67 31.35 15.82
CA TYR A 106 28.24 31.32 15.58
C TYR A 106 27.48 30.97 16.86
N LEU A 107 26.46 31.77 17.18
CA LEU A 107 25.71 31.71 18.45
C LEU A 107 24.22 31.39 18.25
N GLY A 108 23.80 31.04 17.03
CA GLY A 108 22.41 30.75 16.69
C GLY A 108 21.78 31.83 15.80
N ARG A 109 20.46 31.92 15.76
CA ARG A 109 19.73 32.90 14.93
C ARG A 109 19.04 33.95 15.78
N ALA A 110 18.90 35.15 15.20
CA ALA A 110 18.15 36.26 15.75
C ALA A 110 16.66 36.22 15.37
N ASP A 111 16.26 35.44 14.36
CA ASP A 111 14.91 35.41 13.79
C ASP A 111 14.11 34.11 14.07
N GLU A 112 12.81 34.15 13.75
CA GLU A 112 11.78 33.18 14.16
C GLU A 112 11.65 31.94 13.25
N GLN A 113 12.73 31.49 12.60
CA GLN A 113 12.71 30.24 11.84
C GLN A 113 12.43 29.05 12.75
N VAL A 114 11.53 28.16 12.31
CA VAL A 114 11.13 26.97 13.08
C VAL A 114 11.47 25.70 12.30
N LYS A 115 11.87 24.65 13.04
CA LYS A 115 11.96 23.29 12.51
C LYS A 115 10.67 22.54 12.80
N ILE A 116 9.97 22.07 11.78
CA ILE A 116 8.74 21.28 11.90
C ILE A 116 8.87 20.06 10.99
N ARG A 117 8.74 18.86 11.56
CA ARG A 117 8.87 17.57 10.84
C ARG A 117 10.16 17.45 10.01
N GLY A 118 11.29 17.95 10.55
CA GLY A 118 12.58 17.96 9.87
C GLY A 118 12.82 19.12 8.88
N TYR A 119 11.78 19.87 8.49
CA TYR A 119 11.87 20.99 7.55
C TYR A 119 12.16 22.31 8.28
N ARG A 120 13.08 23.13 7.74
CA ARG A 120 13.27 24.53 8.17
C ARG A 120 12.27 25.42 7.45
N ILE A 121 11.41 26.10 8.21
CA ILE A 121 10.29 26.87 7.67
C ILE A 121 10.36 28.33 8.11
N GLU A 122 10.19 29.23 7.14
CA GLU A 122 10.03 30.67 7.35
C GLU A 122 8.54 31.01 7.53
N LEU A 123 8.13 31.32 8.76
CA LEU A 123 6.73 31.61 9.08
C LEU A 123 6.17 32.79 8.29
N GLY A 124 7.02 33.77 7.98
CA GLY A 124 6.67 34.94 7.18
C GLY A 124 6.28 34.61 5.73
N GLU A 125 6.78 33.51 5.17
CA GLU A 125 6.42 33.06 3.82
C GLU A 125 4.96 32.58 3.79
N ILE A 126 4.60 31.71 4.74
CA ILE A 126 3.23 31.21 4.88
C ILE A 126 2.28 32.37 5.19
N GLN A 127 2.67 33.27 6.09
CA GLN A 127 1.90 34.45 6.44
C GLN A 127 1.63 35.35 5.23
N SER A 128 2.64 35.57 4.38
CA SER A 128 2.47 36.39 3.18
C SER A 128 1.51 35.75 2.19
N VAL A 129 1.57 34.44 1.98
CA VAL A 129 0.65 33.74 1.08
C VAL A 129 -0.76 33.76 1.63
N LEU A 130 -0.93 33.48 2.93
CA LEU A 130 -2.22 33.53 3.62
C LEU A 130 -2.86 34.92 3.57
N ALA A 131 -2.06 35.99 3.69
CA ALA A 131 -2.54 37.37 3.56
C ALA A 131 -2.99 37.75 2.14
N THR A 132 -2.66 36.97 1.10
CA THR A 132 -3.09 37.23 -0.29
C THR A 132 -4.39 36.53 -0.67
N LEU A 133 -4.96 35.71 0.22
CA LEU A 133 -6.19 34.98 -0.05
C LEU A 133 -7.41 35.88 0.12
N ASP A 134 -8.40 35.72 -0.75
CA ASP A 134 -9.65 36.49 -0.69
C ASP A 134 -10.38 36.21 0.63
N GLY A 135 -10.88 37.27 1.27
CA GLY A 135 -11.54 37.19 2.58
C GLY A 135 -10.61 37.30 3.79
N VAL A 136 -9.29 37.42 3.60
CA VAL A 136 -8.30 37.68 4.68
C VAL A 136 -7.94 39.16 4.75
N GLY A 137 -8.11 39.78 5.93
CA GLY A 137 -7.73 41.17 6.23
C GLY A 137 -6.31 41.30 6.80
N GLN A 138 -5.99 40.53 7.84
CA GLN A 138 -4.64 40.40 8.41
C GLN A 138 -4.34 38.93 8.67
N ALA A 139 -3.09 38.52 8.51
CA ALA A 139 -2.64 37.16 8.80
C ALA A 139 -1.41 37.16 9.71
N ALA A 140 -1.32 36.18 10.60
CA ALA A 140 -0.16 35.85 11.40
C ALA A 140 0.02 34.33 11.43
N VAL A 141 1.23 33.82 11.30
CA VAL A 141 1.51 32.38 11.40
C VAL A 141 2.52 32.16 12.51
N ILE A 142 2.24 31.21 13.40
CA ILE A 142 3.14 30.84 14.49
C ILE A 142 3.39 29.34 14.49
N ALA A 143 4.54 28.92 15.00
CA ALA A 143 4.70 27.57 15.50
C ALA A 143 4.23 27.52 16.96
N ARG A 144 3.32 26.58 17.25
CA ARG A 144 2.73 26.38 18.56
C ARG A 144 3.07 24.97 19.04
N GLU A 145 3.37 24.85 20.34
CA GLU A 145 3.70 23.60 21.01
C GLU A 145 2.75 23.44 22.20
N ASP A 146 1.63 22.74 21.99
CA ASP A 146 0.60 22.54 23.03
C ASP A 146 0.87 21.26 23.87
N ARG A 147 1.77 20.39 23.41
CA ARG A 147 2.34 19.23 24.11
C ARG A 147 3.84 19.16 23.85
N ALA A 148 4.65 18.81 24.86
CA ALA A 148 6.11 18.76 24.73
C ALA A 148 6.53 17.85 23.56
N GLY A 149 7.28 18.41 22.62
CA GLY A 149 7.76 17.72 21.41
C GLY A 149 6.88 17.87 20.15
N ASP A 150 5.64 18.36 20.27
CA ASP A 150 4.67 18.43 19.15
C ASP A 150 4.50 19.88 18.64
N LYS A 151 5.50 20.36 17.87
CA LYS A 151 5.47 21.69 17.25
C LYS A 151 4.66 21.69 15.96
N ARG A 152 3.60 22.51 15.89
CA ARG A 152 2.68 22.62 14.74
C ARG A 152 2.54 24.05 14.26
N LEU A 153 2.32 24.24 12.96
CA LEU A 153 1.99 25.54 12.38
C LEU A 153 0.52 25.88 12.63
N VAL A 154 0.23 27.11 13.07
CA VAL A 154 -1.13 27.64 13.21
C VAL A 154 -1.21 29.02 12.56
N GLY A 155 -2.17 29.21 11.66
CA GLY A 155 -2.47 30.50 11.03
C GLY A 155 -3.60 31.20 11.77
N TYR A 156 -3.43 32.49 12.06
CA TYR A 156 -4.47 33.35 12.61
C TYR A 156 -4.79 34.43 11.58
N VAL A 157 -6.06 34.57 11.26
CA VAL A 157 -6.53 35.53 10.26
C VAL A 157 -7.62 36.42 10.84
N THR A 158 -7.72 37.64 10.34
CA THR A 158 -8.92 38.48 10.50
C THR A 158 -9.64 38.55 9.17
N GLY A 159 -10.96 38.74 9.15
CA GLY A 159 -11.75 38.80 7.92
C GLY A 159 -12.93 37.84 7.89
N SER A 160 -13.50 37.61 6.70
CA SER A 160 -14.71 36.81 6.49
C SER A 160 -14.47 35.48 5.77
N GLY A 161 -13.21 35.13 5.47
CA GLY A 161 -12.88 33.88 4.79
C GLY A 161 -13.09 32.66 5.69
N ASP A 162 -13.61 31.58 5.10
CA ASP A 162 -13.81 30.30 5.80
C ASP A 162 -12.45 29.59 6.05
N PRO A 163 -12.16 29.13 7.28
CA PRO A 163 -10.89 28.47 7.61
C PRO A 163 -10.54 27.25 6.75
N ALA A 164 -11.53 26.45 6.33
CA ALA A 164 -11.30 25.24 5.54
C ALA A 164 -10.99 25.61 4.09
N GLU A 165 -11.73 26.56 3.51
CA GLU A 165 -11.46 27.08 2.16
C GLU A 165 -10.08 27.77 2.07
N LEU A 166 -9.72 28.57 3.08
CA LEU A 166 -8.41 29.24 3.15
C LEU A 166 -7.27 28.23 3.25
N ARG A 167 -7.45 27.14 4.02
CA ARG A 167 -6.44 26.07 4.14
C ARG A 167 -6.31 25.28 2.85
N ALA A 168 -7.43 24.93 2.20
CA ALA A 168 -7.41 24.27 0.90
C ALA A 168 -6.71 25.14 -0.16
N ALA A 169 -6.98 26.45 -0.18
CA ALA A 169 -6.31 27.40 -1.06
C ALA A 169 -4.80 27.54 -0.75
N LEU A 170 -4.40 27.44 0.52
CA LEU A 170 -2.98 27.36 0.90
C LEU A 170 -2.33 26.06 0.38
N ALA A 171 -3.01 24.91 0.50
CA ALA A 171 -2.48 23.62 0.07
C ALA A 171 -2.25 23.52 -1.45
N VAL A 172 -2.97 24.31 -2.25
CA VAL A 172 -2.72 24.44 -3.69
C VAL A 172 -1.46 25.27 -4.00
N ARG A 173 -1.03 26.16 -3.09
CA ARG A 173 0.04 27.14 -3.33
C ARG A 173 1.31 26.90 -2.52
N LEU A 174 1.24 26.05 -1.49
CA LEU A 174 2.33 25.71 -0.58
C LEU A 174 2.45 24.18 -0.42
N PRO A 175 3.66 23.65 -0.24
CA PRO A 175 3.86 22.24 0.15
C PRO A 175 3.13 21.88 1.44
N SER A 176 2.69 20.62 1.57
CA SER A 176 1.88 20.14 2.70
C SER A 176 2.47 20.43 4.09
N TYR A 177 3.81 20.38 4.24
CA TYR A 177 4.50 20.67 5.49
C TYR A 177 4.53 22.18 5.86
N MET A 178 4.26 23.08 4.91
CA MET A 178 4.13 24.52 5.11
C MET A 178 2.68 24.97 5.34
N VAL A 179 1.70 24.09 5.12
CA VAL A 179 0.28 24.39 5.34
C VAL A 179 0.01 24.36 6.86
N PRO A 180 -0.54 25.44 7.46
CA PRO A 180 -0.90 25.44 8.87
C PRO A 180 -1.89 24.32 9.23
N ALA A 181 -1.61 23.62 10.32
CA ALA A 181 -2.45 22.52 10.82
C ALA A 181 -3.84 23.00 11.29
N ALA A 182 -4.00 24.30 11.52
CA ALA A 182 -5.28 24.96 11.74
C ALA A 182 -5.21 26.44 11.31
N ILE A 183 -6.34 26.98 10.87
CA ILE A 183 -6.55 28.42 10.65
C ILE A 183 -7.62 28.90 11.62
N VAL A 184 -7.32 29.95 12.39
CA VAL A 184 -8.23 30.52 13.39
C VAL A 184 -8.62 31.93 12.96
N VAL A 185 -9.93 32.18 12.83
CA VAL A 185 -10.46 33.50 12.50
C VAL A 185 -10.67 34.30 13.79
N LEU A 186 -10.08 35.49 13.86
CA LEU A 186 -10.19 36.43 14.96
C LEU A 186 -10.86 37.72 14.51
N SER A 187 -11.55 38.40 15.43
CA SER A 187 -12.08 39.75 15.18
C SER A 187 -10.95 40.79 15.04
N SER A 188 -9.83 40.61 15.75
CA SER A 188 -8.60 41.38 15.60
C SER A 188 -7.39 40.58 16.10
N LEU A 189 -6.19 40.87 15.57
CA LEU A 189 -4.95 40.28 16.09
C LEU A 189 -4.58 40.98 17.42
N PRO A 190 -4.33 40.23 18.52
CA PRO A 190 -3.93 40.83 19.79
C PRO A 190 -2.52 41.41 19.67
N LEU A 191 -2.36 42.68 20.05
CA LEU A 191 -1.09 43.39 20.02
C LEU A 191 -0.65 43.76 21.44
N THR A 192 0.64 43.65 21.70
CA THR A 192 1.31 44.20 22.89
C THR A 192 1.24 45.73 22.91
N VAL A 193 1.56 46.34 24.06
CA VAL A 193 1.64 47.81 24.22
C VAL A 193 2.59 48.51 23.24
N ASN A 194 3.52 47.75 22.63
CA ASN A 194 4.47 48.23 21.63
C ASN A 194 4.03 47.96 20.17
N GLY A 195 2.78 47.53 19.95
CA GLY A 195 2.23 47.27 18.61
C GLY A 195 2.70 45.98 17.94
N LYS A 196 3.40 45.09 18.64
CA LYS A 196 3.81 43.75 18.14
C LYS A 196 2.76 42.69 18.49
N LEU A 197 2.62 41.65 17.67
CA LEU A 197 1.72 40.51 17.92
C LEU A 197 1.98 39.88 19.30
N ASP A 198 0.96 39.82 20.14
CA ASP A 198 1.01 39.13 21.43
C ASP A 198 0.70 37.64 21.25
N LYS A 199 1.76 36.85 21.04
CA LYS A 199 1.65 35.39 20.83
C LYS A 199 1.02 34.64 22.01
N LYS A 200 1.09 35.19 23.23
CA LYS A 200 0.52 34.56 24.44
C LYS A 200 -0.99 34.78 24.55
N ALA A 201 -1.50 35.85 23.94
CA ALA A 201 -2.92 36.18 23.91
C ALA A 201 -3.68 35.49 22.76
N LEU A 202 -2.99 34.72 21.90
CA LEU A 202 -3.63 33.98 20.80
C LEU A 202 -4.36 32.73 21.32
N PRO A 203 -5.67 32.58 21.02
CA PRO A 203 -6.45 31.43 21.49
C PRO A 203 -5.93 30.12 20.90
N ALA A 204 -6.11 29.02 21.62
CA ALA A 204 -5.79 27.69 21.09
C ALA A 204 -6.75 27.34 19.95
N PRO A 205 -6.25 26.77 18.83
CA PRO A 205 -7.13 26.32 17.75
C PRO A 205 -7.96 25.12 18.20
N GLU A 206 -9.24 25.11 17.83
CA GLU A 206 -10.05 23.90 17.82
C GLU A 206 -9.64 23.09 16.58
N TYR A 207 -8.88 22.03 16.79
CA TYR A 207 -8.48 21.13 15.70
C TYR A 207 -9.69 20.32 15.23
N HIS A 208 -10.50 20.91 14.35
CA HIS A 208 -11.40 20.12 13.52
C HIS A 208 -10.54 19.32 12.55
N ALA A 209 -10.26 18.07 12.94
CA ALA A 209 -9.42 17.14 12.23
C ALA A 209 -10.02 16.81 10.86
N VAL A 210 -9.55 17.50 9.83
CA VAL A 210 -9.70 17.07 8.43
C VAL A 210 -8.30 17.04 7.82
N ASP A 211 -7.53 16.06 8.27
CA ASP A 211 -6.45 15.39 7.54
C ASP A 211 -6.29 14.02 8.22
N ARG A 212 -7.04 13.05 7.68
CA ARG A 212 -6.93 11.57 7.69
C ARG A 212 -6.40 10.78 8.90
N TYR A 213 -6.09 11.38 10.04
CA TYR A 213 -5.64 10.61 11.19
C TYR A 213 -6.82 9.94 11.91
N ARG A 214 -7.03 8.65 11.64
CA ARG A 214 -7.88 7.78 12.45
C ARG A 214 -7.04 7.11 13.54
N ALA A 215 -7.37 7.40 14.80
CA ALA A 215 -6.86 6.63 15.94
C ALA A 215 -7.44 5.20 15.92
N PRO A 216 -6.68 4.19 16.36
CA PRO A 216 -7.18 2.82 16.51
C PRO A 216 -8.35 2.78 17.50
N ALA A 217 -9.32 1.93 17.21
CA ALA A 217 -10.56 1.74 17.97
C ALA A 217 -10.72 0.31 18.50
N THR A 218 -9.96 -0.65 17.97
CA THR A 218 -9.93 -2.05 18.44
C THR A 218 -8.55 -2.42 18.94
N ALA A 219 -8.47 -3.44 19.81
CA ALA A 219 -7.18 -3.95 20.32
C ALA A 219 -6.27 -4.46 19.19
N VAL A 220 -6.84 -5.05 18.14
CA VAL A 220 -6.10 -5.49 16.94
C VAL A 220 -5.54 -4.29 16.17
N GLU A 221 -6.35 -3.24 15.97
CA GLU A 221 -5.90 -1.99 15.34
C GLU A 221 -4.79 -1.30 16.17
N GLU A 222 -4.87 -1.30 17.51
CA GLU A 222 -3.82 -0.74 18.38
C GLU A 222 -2.49 -1.48 18.22
N ILE A 223 -2.53 -2.83 18.22
CA ILE A 223 -1.36 -3.68 18.00
C ILE A 223 -0.76 -3.40 16.62
N LEU A 224 -1.58 -3.40 15.58
CA LEU A 224 -1.13 -3.20 14.19
C LEU A 224 -0.54 -1.81 13.96
N VAL A 225 -1.16 -0.74 14.49
CA VAL A 225 -0.61 0.62 14.42
C VAL A 225 0.75 0.70 15.11
N GLY A 226 0.89 0.07 16.28
CA GLY A 226 2.16 0.02 17.00
C GLY A 226 3.25 -0.68 16.19
N ILE A 227 2.90 -1.82 15.56
CA ILE A 227 3.82 -2.58 14.70
C ILE A 227 4.20 -1.77 13.45
N TYR A 228 3.24 -1.15 12.77
CA TYR A 228 3.51 -0.33 11.58
C TYR A 228 4.42 0.84 11.92
N ALA A 229 4.12 1.57 13.01
CA ALA A 229 4.94 2.68 13.48
C ALA A 229 6.38 2.24 13.76
N GLN A 230 6.55 1.11 14.44
CA GLN A 230 7.86 0.54 14.75
C GLN A 230 8.63 0.10 13.49
N VAL A 231 8.00 -0.66 12.59
CA VAL A 231 8.64 -1.20 11.38
C VAL A 231 9.00 -0.10 10.38
N LEU A 232 8.13 0.90 10.22
CA LEU A 232 8.34 2.02 9.29
C LEU A 232 9.21 3.15 9.87
N GLY A 233 9.54 3.09 11.16
CA GLY A 233 10.30 4.12 11.87
C GLY A 233 9.55 5.44 12.02
N LEU A 234 8.22 5.37 12.19
CA LEU A 234 7.34 6.54 12.29
C LEU A 234 6.87 6.72 13.73
N GLU A 235 6.82 7.96 14.22
CA GLU A 235 6.29 8.26 15.56
C GLU A 235 4.79 7.92 15.69
N ARG A 236 4.06 7.96 14.58
CA ARG A 236 2.61 7.76 14.56
C ARG A 236 2.13 7.28 13.20
N VAL A 237 1.25 6.27 13.21
CA VAL A 237 0.52 5.75 12.05
C VAL A 237 -0.98 5.83 12.33
N GLY A 238 -1.76 6.36 11.39
CA GLY A 238 -3.21 6.31 11.39
C GLY A 238 -3.69 4.97 10.85
N VAL A 239 -4.83 4.46 11.33
CA VAL A 239 -5.30 3.14 10.86
C VAL A 239 -5.76 3.13 9.40
N ASP A 240 -6.05 4.30 8.82
CA ASP A 240 -6.45 4.46 7.42
C ASP A 240 -5.26 4.84 6.53
N ASP A 241 -4.04 4.97 7.10
CA ASP A 241 -2.83 5.25 6.33
C ASP A 241 -2.41 4.00 5.56
N SER A 242 -2.10 4.16 4.27
CA SER A 242 -1.61 3.06 3.43
C SER A 242 -0.16 2.73 3.77
N PHE A 243 0.12 1.45 3.96
CA PHE A 243 1.46 0.90 4.22
C PHE A 243 2.48 1.38 3.17
N PHE A 244 2.09 1.43 1.89
CA PHE A 244 2.96 1.85 0.80
C PHE A 244 3.10 3.37 0.71
N GLU A 245 2.05 4.14 1.02
CA GLU A 245 2.15 5.60 1.11
C GLU A 245 3.10 6.04 2.24
N LEU A 246 3.19 5.24 3.29
CA LEU A 246 4.12 5.42 4.40
C LEU A 246 5.55 4.93 4.09
N GLY A 247 5.82 4.49 2.86
CA GLY A 247 7.13 4.03 2.41
C GLY A 247 7.44 2.56 2.76
N GLY A 248 6.40 1.75 2.97
CA GLY A 248 6.51 0.31 3.12
C GLY A 248 6.87 -0.38 1.80
N ASP A 249 7.65 -1.46 1.88
CA ASP A 249 8.03 -2.33 0.76
C ASP A 249 7.73 -3.81 1.08
N SER A 250 8.03 -4.71 0.15
CA SER A 250 7.79 -6.16 0.32
C SER A 250 8.53 -6.75 1.52
N ILE A 251 9.72 -6.26 1.86
CA ILE A 251 10.51 -6.76 2.98
C ILE A 251 9.96 -6.21 4.31
N LEU A 252 9.57 -4.95 4.35
CA LEU A 252 8.90 -4.35 5.50
C LEU A 252 7.53 -5.03 5.75
N ALA A 253 6.80 -5.41 4.70
CA ALA A 253 5.55 -6.16 4.84
C ALA A 253 5.79 -7.53 5.50
N MET A 254 6.88 -8.21 5.15
CA MET A 254 7.29 -9.44 5.85
C MET A 254 7.59 -9.20 7.34
N GLN A 255 8.25 -8.08 7.68
CA GLN A 255 8.54 -7.73 9.07
C GLN A 255 7.26 -7.45 9.87
N VAL A 256 6.32 -6.70 9.28
CA VAL A 256 4.99 -6.51 9.87
C VAL A 256 4.32 -7.86 10.09
N SER A 257 4.29 -8.73 9.08
CA SER A 257 3.69 -10.07 9.18
C SER A 257 4.27 -10.90 10.32
N SER A 258 5.59 -10.85 10.50
CA SER A 258 6.33 -11.50 11.59
C SER A 258 5.97 -10.91 12.96
N ALA A 259 6.04 -9.59 13.10
CA ALA A 259 5.73 -8.90 14.36
C ALA A 259 4.26 -9.08 14.78
N VAL A 260 3.33 -9.11 13.82
CA VAL A 260 1.91 -9.40 14.06
C VAL A 260 1.73 -10.82 14.60
N ARG A 261 2.51 -11.78 14.10
CA ARG A 261 2.48 -13.16 14.59
C ARG A 261 3.03 -13.31 16.00
N VAL A 262 4.09 -12.58 16.35
CA VAL A 262 4.59 -12.49 17.73
C VAL A 262 3.51 -11.94 18.67
N ALA A 263 2.65 -11.05 18.17
CA ALA A 263 1.48 -10.54 18.90
C ALA A 263 0.29 -11.53 18.96
N GLY A 264 0.43 -12.76 18.45
CA GLY A 264 -0.58 -13.82 18.52
C GLY A 264 -1.63 -13.81 17.40
N LEU A 265 -1.35 -13.10 16.31
CA LEU A 265 -2.27 -12.88 15.20
C LEU A 265 -1.75 -13.52 13.90
N VAL A 266 -2.63 -14.01 13.03
CA VAL A 266 -2.25 -14.58 11.72
C VAL A 266 -2.33 -13.50 10.66
N CYS A 267 -1.17 -13.08 10.16
CA CYS A 267 -1.02 -12.22 9.01
C CYS A 267 -0.04 -12.89 8.04
N ARG A 268 -0.36 -12.88 6.74
CA ARG A 268 0.56 -13.20 5.64
C ARG A 268 1.05 -11.88 5.00
N PRO A 269 2.23 -11.84 4.37
CA PRO A 269 2.71 -10.64 3.68
C PRO A 269 1.73 -10.13 2.62
N ARG A 270 1.08 -11.02 1.86
CA ARG A 270 0.06 -10.67 0.86
C ARG A 270 -1.15 -9.95 1.46
N ASP A 271 -1.54 -10.26 2.69
CA ASP A 271 -2.68 -9.61 3.34
C ASP A 271 -2.41 -8.10 3.48
N ILE A 272 -1.15 -7.71 3.73
CA ILE A 272 -0.72 -6.31 3.79
C ILE A 272 -0.76 -5.66 2.40
N PHE A 273 -0.35 -6.36 1.34
CA PHE A 273 -0.42 -5.86 -0.04
C PHE A 273 -1.86 -5.65 -0.53
N VAL A 274 -2.75 -6.58 -0.18
CA VAL A 274 -4.15 -6.55 -0.62
C VAL A 274 -4.96 -5.53 0.18
N GLN A 275 -4.76 -5.48 1.50
CA GLN A 275 -5.56 -4.62 2.37
C GLN A 275 -4.99 -3.22 2.53
N GLN A 276 -3.67 -3.07 2.41
CA GLN A 276 -2.90 -1.82 2.38
C GLN A 276 -2.96 -0.97 3.66
N THR A 277 -4.08 -0.91 4.38
CA THR A 277 -4.26 -0.11 5.60
C THR A 277 -4.48 -1.00 6.82
N VAL A 278 -4.14 -0.49 8.02
CA VAL A 278 -4.36 -1.22 9.28
C VAL A 278 -5.84 -1.54 9.49
N ALA A 279 -6.73 -0.61 9.12
CA ALA A 279 -8.17 -0.76 9.20
C ALA A 279 -8.66 -2.02 8.50
N ARG A 280 -8.25 -2.20 7.24
CA ARG A 280 -8.66 -3.31 6.40
C ARG A 280 -7.93 -4.59 6.79
N LEU A 281 -6.66 -4.49 7.16
CA LEU A 281 -5.86 -5.62 7.59
C LEU A 281 -6.41 -6.24 8.88
N ALA A 282 -6.87 -5.42 9.83
CA ALA A 282 -7.48 -5.87 11.09
C ALA A 282 -8.75 -6.72 10.89
N GLU A 283 -9.44 -6.59 9.75
CA GLU A 283 -10.66 -7.36 9.46
C GLU A 283 -10.34 -8.79 9.01
N VAL A 284 -9.19 -9.00 8.35
CA VAL A 284 -8.83 -10.30 7.74
C VAL A 284 -7.93 -11.14 8.64
N ILE A 285 -7.24 -10.50 9.58
CA ILE A 285 -6.33 -11.16 10.50
C ILE A 285 -7.11 -12.01 11.50
N GLY A 286 -6.80 -13.31 11.53
CA GLY A 286 -7.30 -14.25 12.52
C GLY A 286 -6.43 -14.32 13.78
N THR A 287 -6.91 -15.01 14.82
CA THR A 287 -6.04 -15.41 15.94
C THR A 287 -5.22 -16.62 15.54
N ALA A 288 -3.93 -16.64 15.92
CA ALA A 288 -3.07 -17.79 15.64
C ALA A 288 -3.61 -19.03 16.37
N GLY A 289 -4.16 -19.98 15.62
CA GLY A 289 -4.35 -21.34 16.09
C GLY A 289 -2.97 -21.94 16.35
N GLY A 290 -2.74 -22.45 17.56
CA GLY A 290 -1.48 -23.08 17.92
C GLY A 290 -1.11 -24.16 16.91
N ALA A 291 0.12 -24.10 16.39
CA ALA A 291 0.64 -25.11 15.50
C ALA A 291 0.85 -26.42 16.28
N ASP A 292 -0.20 -27.24 16.39
CA ASP A 292 -0.13 -28.60 16.93
C ASP A 292 0.49 -29.53 15.87
N GLY A 293 1.82 -29.49 15.78
CA GLY A 293 2.64 -30.42 15.01
C GLY A 293 3.97 -30.70 15.71
N PRO A 294 4.67 -31.81 15.36
CA PRO A 294 6.00 -32.08 15.89
C PRO A 294 6.97 -30.95 15.55
N ALA A 295 7.91 -30.65 16.46
CA ALA A 295 8.89 -29.59 16.29
C ALA A 295 9.71 -29.78 15.02
N ASP A 296 9.74 -28.75 14.17
CA ASP A 296 10.52 -28.71 12.93
C ASP A 296 11.89 -28.07 13.20
N GLU A 297 12.85 -28.89 13.61
CA GLU A 297 14.21 -28.43 13.97
C GLU A 297 15.12 -28.23 12.75
N GLY A 298 14.70 -28.66 11.55
CA GLY A 298 15.44 -28.44 10.30
C GLY A 298 16.73 -29.24 10.15
N LEU A 299 16.84 -30.39 10.82
CA LEU A 299 18.04 -31.22 10.87
C LEU A 299 18.03 -32.29 9.77
N GLY A 300 19.22 -32.79 9.40
CA GLY A 300 19.39 -33.87 8.45
C GLY A 300 19.56 -33.41 6.99
N LEU A 301 19.09 -34.22 6.04
CA LEU A 301 19.30 -33.99 4.60
C LEU A 301 18.51 -32.77 4.10
N VAL A 302 19.20 -31.83 3.48
CA VAL A 302 18.62 -30.64 2.84
C VAL A 302 18.67 -30.83 1.32
N ILE A 303 17.55 -30.58 0.63
CA ILE A 303 17.55 -30.59 -0.84
C ILE A 303 18.14 -29.27 -1.33
N ALA A 304 19.08 -29.32 -2.27
CA ALA A 304 19.61 -28.11 -2.90
C ALA A 304 18.48 -27.36 -3.62
N THR A 305 18.19 -26.13 -3.16
CA THR A 305 17.19 -25.22 -3.74
C THR A 305 17.65 -24.69 -5.10
N PRO A 306 16.78 -24.02 -5.88
CA PRO A 306 17.17 -23.51 -7.20
C PRO A 306 18.42 -22.63 -7.18
N ILE A 307 18.52 -21.70 -6.23
CA ILE A 307 19.67 -20.80 -6.12
C ILE A 307 20.96 -21.51 -5.72
N MET A 308 20.86 -22.56 -4.89
CA MET A 308 22.00 -23.42 -4.55
C MET A 308 22.50 -24.17 -5.80
N ARG A 309 21.58 -24.69 -6.62
CA ARG A 309 21.94 -25.36 -7.89
C ARG A 309 22.53 -24.38 -8.91
N TRP A 310 22.06 -23.13 -8.93
CA TRP A 310 22.67 -22.05 -9.72
C TRP A 310 24.13 -21.82 -9.31
N LEU A 311 24.42 -21.64 -8.01
CA LEU A 311 25.80 -21.43 -7.53
C LEU A 311 26.71 -22.61 -7.88
N LYS A 312 26.22 -23.84 -7.75
CA LYS A 312 26.96 -25.05 -8.12
C LYS A 312 27.25 -25.14 -9.62
N GLY A 313 26.43 -24.49 -10.45
CA GLY A 313 26.62 -24.40 -11.90
C GLY A 313 27.66 -23.37 -12.36
N ILE A 314 28.22 -22.55 -11.45
CA ILE A 314 29.28 -21.59 -11.78
C ILE A 314 30.62 -22.34 -11.95
N ASP A 315 31.27 -22.15 -13.10
CA ASP A 315 32.57 -22.73 -13.44
C ASP A 315 33.73 -22.00 -12.73
N GLY A 316 33.89 -22.21 -11.41
CA GLY A 316 34.98 -21.61 -10.63
C GLY A 316 34.91 -21.92 -9.13
N PRO A 317 35.84 -21.36 -8.32
CA PRO A 317 35.85 -21.55 -6.88
C PRO A 317 34.67 -20.82 -6.23
N THR A 318 33.81 -21.56 -5.53
CA THR A 318 32.63 -21.03 -4.83
C THR A 318 32.70 -21.13 -3.32
N GLY A 319 33.74 -21.75 -2.76
CA GLY A 319 33.85 -22.01 -1.31
C GLY A 319 34.00 -20.76 -0.43
N GLU A 320 34.36 -19.61 -1.02
CA GLU A 320 34.45 -18.32 -0.34
C GLU A 320 33.27 -17.39 -0.66
N PHE A 321 32.26 -17.85 -1.41
CA PHE A 321 31.13 -17.02 -1.82
C PHE A 321 30.26 -16.65 -0.61
N ASN A 322 30.36 -15.41 -0.14
CA ASN A 322 29.92 -15.01 1.20
C ASN A 322 29.13 -13.69 1.20
N GLN A 323 28.37 -13.49 2.28
CA GLN A 323 27.95 -12.17 2.72
C GLN A 323 28.69 -11.80 4.01
N THR A 324 29.12 -10.54 4.09
CA THR A 324 29.80 -10.02 5.27
C THR A 324 29.07 -8.79 5.81
N VAL A 325 28.78 -8.80 7.11
CA VAL A 325 28.13 -7.69 7.83
C VAL A 325 28.97 -7.31 9.05
N VAL A 326 29.12 -6.02 9.29
CA VAL A 326 29.70 -5.48 10.54
C VAL A 326 28.56 -5.02 11.43
N VAL A 327 28.55 -5.51 12.67
CA VAL A 327 27.62 -5.05 13.70
C VAL A 327 28.37 -4.35 14.84
N GLN A 328 27.87 -3.18 15.23
CA GLN A 328 28.33 -2.40 16.35
C GLN A 328 27.74 -2.97 17.63
N ALA A 329 28.60 -3.27 18.60
CA ALA A 329 28.17 -3.78 19.89
C ALA A 329 27.77 -2.64 20.85
N PRO A 330 26.82 -2.89 21.76
CA PRO A 330 26.47 -1.94 22.82
C PRO A 330 27.57 -1.84 23.87
N ALA A 331 27.55 -0.75 24.65
CA ALA A 331 28.53 -0.51 25.70
C ALA A 331 28.54 -1.63 26.77
N GLY A 332 29.73 -1.98 27.24
CA GLY A 332 29.92 -2.96 28.32
C GLY A 332 29.94 -4.43 27.87
N ILE A 333 29.95 -4.70 26.56
CA ILE A 333 30.12 -6.06 26.06
C ILE A 333 31.55 -6.58 26.22
N THR A 334 31.68 -7.89 26.38
CA THR A 334 32.97 -8.58 26.45
C THR A 334 33.05 -9.65 25.36
N GLU A 335 34.26 -10.03 24.97
CA GLU A 335 34.49 -11.14 24.04
C GLU A 335 33.82 -12.45 24.52
N ALA A 336 33.85 -12.71 25.84
CA ALA A 336 33.16 -13.85 26.43
C ALA A 336 31.64 -13.80 26.21
N SER A 337 31.04 -12.62 26.29
CA SER A 337 29.62 -12.42 25.94
C SER A 337 29.39 -12.68 24.45
N VAL A 338 30.28 -12.20 23.57
CA VAL A 338 30.19 -12.44 22.12
C VAL A 338 30.18 -13.93 21.79
N LEU A 339 31.04 -14.73 22.43
CA LEU A 339 31.07 -16.18 22.26
C LEU A 339 29.73 -16.84 22.65
N VAL A 340 29.13 -16.43 23.77
CA VAL A 340 27.82 -16.96 24.21
C VAL A 340 26.72 -16.63 23.19
N LEU A 341 26.69 -15.40 22.69
CA LEU A 341 25.70 -14.97 21.69
C LEU A 341 25.90 -15.73 20.37
N LEU A 342 27.14 -15.86 19.90
CA LEU A 342 27.46 -16.54 18.65
C LEU A 342 27.12 -18.04 18.72
N GLN A 343 27.42 -18.71 19.84
CA GLN A 343 27.04 -20.11 20.03
C GLN A 343 25.52 -20.28 20.00
N ALA A 344 24.75 -19.37 20.62
CA ALA A 344 23.30 -19.43 20.60
C ALA A 344 22.72 -19.31 19.19
N LEU A 345 23.30 -18.46 18.32
CA LEU A 345 22.91 -18.37 16.92
C LEU A 345 23.22 -19.65 16.15
N LEU A 346 24.44 -20.17 16.30
CA LEU A 346 24.88 -21.41 15.65
C LEU A 346 23.93 -22.55 16.04
N ASP A 347 23.64 -22.73 17.32
CA ASP A 347 22.77 -23.79 17.81
C ASP A 347 21.34 -23.66 17.30
N ARG A 348 20.81 -22.43 17.24
CA ARG A 348 19.45 -22.14 16.78
C ARG A 348 19.26 -22.36 15.28
N HIS A 349 20.19 -21.87 14.47
CA HIS A 349 20.01 -21.79 13.02
C HIS A 349 20.80 -22.88 12.32
N ALA A 350 20.14 -24.00 12.01
CA ALA A 350 20.76 -25.19 11.43
C ALA A 350 21.55 -24.90 10.13
N MET A 351 21.13 -23.92 9.33
CA MET A 351 21.82 -23.52 8.11
C MET A 351 23.22 -22.92 8.36
N LEU A 352 23.48 -22.31 9.52
CA LEU A 352 24.82 -21.83 9.89
C LEU A 352 25.80 -22.97 10.20
N ARG A 353 25.31 -24.21 10.26
CA ARG A 353 26.09 -25.44 10.48
C ARG A 353 26.02 -26.39 9.30
N LEU A 354 25.45 -25.94 8.17
CA LEU A 354 25.25 -26.75 6.98
C LEU A 354 26.59 -27.32 6.49
N ARG A 355 26.61 -28.60 6.12
CA ARG A 355 27.71 -29.25 5.42
C ARG A 355 27.33 -29.47 3.95
N ALA A 356 28.16 -28.99 3.05
CA ALA A 356 27.99 -29.07 1.61
C ALA A 356 29.15 -29.82 0.97
N THR A 357 28.96 -31.11 0.69
CA THR A 357 29.95 -31.94 0.01
C THR A 357 29.51 -32.23 -1.42
N ASP A 358 30.46 -32.46 -2.33
CA ASP A 358 30.13 -32.94 -3.67
C ASP A 358 29.51 -34.35 -3.59
N ASP A 359 28.45 -34.59 -4.36
CA ASP A 359 27.78 -35.91 -4.39
C ASP A 359 28.44 -36.90 -5.37
N GLY A 360 29.46 -36.48 -6.12
CA GLY A 360 30.21 -37.29 -7.07
C GLY A 360 29.55 -37.43 -8.45
N ILE A 361 28.38 -36.83 -8.65
CA ILE A 361 27.66 -36.80 -9.94
C ILE A 361 27.39 -35.35 -10.41
N GLY A 362 28.11 -34.38 -9.85
CA GLY A 362 28.04 -32.96 -10.22
C GLY A 362 27.06 -32.13 -9.40
N GLY A 363 26.44 -32.70 -8.35
CA GLY A 363 25.56 -31.99 -7.43
C GLY A 363 26.17 -31.80 -6.03
N TRP A 364 25.32 -31.42 -5.07
CA TRP A 364 25.68 -31.32 -3.66
C TRP A 364 24.89 -32.32 -2.81
N SER A 365 25.59 -32.92 -1.86
CA SER A 365 25.00 -33.53 -0.68
C SER A 365 25.02 -32.51 0.46
N LEU A 366 23.85 -31.99 0.82
CA LEU A 366 23.69 -30.97 1.86
C LEU A 366 23.10 -31.59 3.12
N THR A 367 23.77 -31.44 4.26
CA THR A 367 23.30 -31.96 5.56
C THR A 367 23.40 -30.91 6.64
N ALA A 368 22.33 -30.67 7.38
CA ALA A 368 22.28 -29.82 8.56
C ALA A 368 22.50 -30.69 9.83
N PRO A 369 23.64 -30.58 10.53
CA PRO A 369 23.95 -31.39 11.71
C PRO A 369 23.16 -30.95 12.97
N GLU A 370 23.33 -31.68 14.08
CA GLU A 370 22.76 -31.38 15.41
C GLU A 370 23.42 -30.16 16.10
N PRO A 371 22.70 -29.36 16.91
CA PRO A 371 23.28 -28.27 17.72
C PRO A 371 24.54 -28.68 18.47
N GLY A 372 25.51 -27.77 18.63
CA GLY A 372 26.83 -28.06 19.18
C GLY A 372 27.82 -28.74 18.22
N SER A 373 27.45 -28.97 16.95
CA SER A 373 28.37 -29.51 15.93
C SER A 373 29.46 -28.54 15.47
N VAL A 374 29.31 -27.25 15.78
CA VAL A 374 30.26 -26.17 15.48
C VAL A 374 30.43 -25.35 16.75
N ASP A 375 31.68 -25.14 17.15
CA ASP A 375 32.04 -24.37 18.35
C ASP A 375 32.35 -22.91 17.97
N ALA A 376 31.66 -21.96 18.61
CA ALA A 376 31.87 -20.53 18.40
C ALA A 376 33.31 -20.09 18.66
N VAL A 377 34.05 -20.78 19.53
CA VAL A 377 35.47 -20.50 19.82
C VAL A 377 36.35 -20.74 18.58
N GLU A 378 36.01 -21.70 17.73
CA GLU A 378 36.76 -21.97 16.50
C GLU A 378 36.40 -21.00 15.36
N CYS A 379 35.20 -20.40 15.44
CA CYS A 379 34.68 -19.42 14.49
C CYS A 379 35.12 -17.98 14.77
N LEU A 380 35.31 -17.61 16.05
CA LEU A 380 35.61 -16.24 16.47
C LEU A 380 37.12 -16.01 16.59
N GLN A 381 37.60 -14.93 15.99
CA GLN A 381 38.97 -14.45 16.18
C GLN A 381 38.97 -12.99 16.64
N SER A 382 39.69 -12.71 17.72
CA SER A 382 39.87 -11.34 18.23
C SER A 382 41.06 -10.66 17.58
N ILE A 383 40.86 -9.41 17.16
CA ILE A 383 41.86 -8.57 16.49
C ILE A 383 41.86 -7.14 17.07
N ASP A 384 43.01 -6.48 17.01
CA ASP A 384 43.18 -5.13 17.55
C ASP A 384 42.57 -4.04 16.65
N GLY A 385 42.44 -4.30 15.35
CA GLY A 385 41.87 -3.37 14.38
C GLY A 385 41.41 -4.10 13.12
N LEU A 386 40.39 -3.57 12.45
CA LEU A 386 39.86 -4.14 11.22
C LEU A 386 40.75 -3.76 10.03
N THR A 387 41.28 -4.75 9.32
CA THR A 387 42.05 -4.56 8.07
C THR A 387 41.53 -5.46 6.95
N ASP A 388 41.78 -5.07 5.71
CA ASP A 388 41.40 -5.84 4.52
C ASP A 388 42.06 -7.23 4.53
N GLU A 389 43.31 -7.34 4.98
CA GLU A 389 44.00 -8.63 5.09
C GLU A 389 43.33 -9.54 6.12
N ALA A 390 42.91 -9.00 7.26
CA ALA A 390 42.21 -9.78 8.29
C ALA A 390 40.88 -10.32 7.77
N LEU A 391 40.14 -9.53 6.97
CA LEU A 391 38.90 -9.94 6.33
C LEU A 391 39.11 -11.06 5.31
N VAL A 392 40.11 -10.91 4.43
CA VAL A 392 40.45 -11.92 3.42
C VAL A 392 40.90 -13.23 4.08
N VAL A 393 41.75 -13.16 5.10
CA VAL A 393 42.16 -14.35 5.86
C VAL A 393 40.96 -15.00 6.54
N ALA A 394 40.11 -14.24 7.23
CA ALA A 394 38.94 -14.81 7.88
C ALA A 394 37.96 -15.46 6.89
N ARG A 395 37.75 -14.85 5.72
CA ARG A 395 36.91 -15.38 4.65
C ARG A 395 37.46 -16.68 4.04
N SER A 396 38.76 -16.74 3.74
CA SER A 396 39.40 -17.94 3.16
C SER A 396 39.39 -19.16 4.08
N LEU A 397 39.05 -18.97 5.36
CA LEU A 397 38.82 -20.05 6.33
C LEU A 397 37.38 -20.58 6.34
N LEU A 398 36.48 -20.06 5.49
CA LEU A 398 35.20 -20.70 5.23
C LEU A 398 35.44 -22.08 4.60
N ASP A 399 34.74 -23.09 5.12
CA ASP A 399 34.82 -24.47 4.61
C ASP A 399 33.42 -25.08 4.63
N PRO A 400 32.62 -24.85 3.56
CA PRO A 400 31.31 -25.45 3.42
C PRO A 400 31.31 -26.98 3.52
N ALA A 401 32.37 -27.66 3.08
CA ALA A 401 32.47 -29.12 3.14
C ALA A 401 32.70 -29.62 4.57
N GLY A 402 33.53 -28.92 5.34
CA GLY A 402 33.75 -29.15 6.77
C GLY A 402 32.59 -28.70 7.68
N GLY A 403 31.69 -27.87 7.17
CA GLY A 403 30.56 -27.30 7.92
C GLY A 403 30.86 -25.95 8.57
N VAL A 404 31.98 -25.31 8.20
CA VAL A 404 32.35 -23.96 8.64
C VAL A 404 31.69 -22.96 7.71
N MET A 405 30.39 -22.70 7.94
CA MET A 405 29.63 -21.72 7.17
C MET A 405 29.78 -20.29 7.70
N LEU A 406 30.29 -20.10 8.92
CA LEU A 406 30.42 -18.80 9.58
C LEU A 406 31.84 -18.61 10.14
N ARG A 407 32.40 -17.43 9.90
CA ARG A 407 33.62 -16.90 10.52
C ARG A 407 33.32 -15.53 11.13
N ALA A 408 33.89 -15.22 12.28
CA ALA A 408 33.64 -13.98 12.98
C ALA A 408 34.94 -13.30 13.44
N LEU A 409 34.98 -11.97 13.36
CA LEU A 409 36.08 -11.16 13.88
C LEU A 409 35.57 -10.22 14.98
N TRP A 410 36.17 -10.30 16.17
CA TRP A 410 35.91 -9.34 17.24
C TRP A 410 36.99 -8.25 17.25
N VAL A 411 36.59 -7.03 16.92
CA VAL A 411 37.48 -5.86 16.88
C VAL A 411 37.35 -5.11 18.21
N ALA A 412 38.24 -5.41 19.14
CA ALA A 412 38.12 -4.94 20.52
C ALA A 412 38.22 -3.40 20.63
N SER A 413 39.03 -2.76 19.77
CA SER A 413 39.26 -1.31 19.79
C SER A 413 38.03 -0.49 19.44
N THR A 414 37.16 -1.01 18.56
CA THR A 414 35.94 -0.35 18.10
C THR A 414 34.67 -1.01 18.64
N SER A 415 34.81 -2.10 19.40
CA SER A 415 33.68 -2.93 19.87
C SER A 415 32.78 -3.39 18.73
N GLN A 416 33.39 -3.83 17.63
CA GLN A 416 32.68 -4.29 16.43
C GLN A 416 32.82 -5.80 16.26
N LEU A 417 31.74 -6.44 15.85
CA LEU A 417 31.73 -7.84 15.43
C LEU A 417 31.51 -7.90 13.92
N VAL A 418 32.46 -8.48 13.21
CA VAL A 418 32.31 -8.79 11.78
C VAL A 418 31.82 -10.24 11.67
N LEU A 419 30.73 -10.46 10.96
CA LEU A 419 30.19 -11.78 10.63
C LEU A 419 30.37 -12.02 9.14
N ILE A 420 31.16 -13.03 8.78
CA ILE A 420 31.40 -13.49 7.42
C ILE A 420 30.71 -14.85 7.28
N VAL A 421 29.66 -14.93 6.49
CA VAL A 421 28.84 -16.14 6.36
C VAL A 421 28.73 -16.55 4.91
N HIS A 422 28.97 -17.83 4.64
CA HIS A 422 28.84 -18.39 3.31
C HIS A 422 27.40 -18.27 2.82
N HIS A 423 27.21 -17.88 1.56
CA HIS A 423 25.91 -17.58 0.98
C HIS A 423 24.93 -18.75 1.02
N LEU A 424 25.41 -20.00 1.09
CA LEU A 424 24.55 -21.18 1.28
C LEU A 424 23.71 -21.14 2.56
N ALA A 425 24.16 -20.39 3.58
CA ALA A 425 23.52 -20.34 4.88
C ALA A 425 22.65 -19.09 5.09
N VAL A 426 22.85 -18.02 4.30
CA VAL A 426 22.23 -16.71 4.56
C VAL A 426 21.88 -15.96 3.28
N ASP A 427 20.91 -15.05 3.42
CA ASP A 427 20.55 -14.03 2.45
C ASP A 427 20.31 -12.68 3.12
N GLY A 428 19.96 -11.65 2.33
CA GLY A 428 19.76 -10.29 2.83
C GLY A 428 18.72 -10.17 3.95
N VAL A 429 17.67 -11.00 3.95
CA VAL A 429 16.64 -11.01 4.99
C VAL A 429 17.12 -11.76 6.24
N SER A 430 17.94 -12.81 6.07
CA SER A 430 18.50 -13.59 7.18
C SER A 430 19.28 -12.73 8.17
N TRP A 431 19.99 -11.70 7.70
CA TRP A 431 20.72 -10.77 8.58
C TRP A 431 19.84 -10.03 9.58
N ARG A 432 18.59 -9.73 9.20
CA ARG A 432 17.64 -9.05 10.09
C ARG A 432 17.20 -10.00 11.21
N ILE A 433 16.97 -11.27 10.88
CA ILE A 433 16.63 -12.33 11.84
C ILE A 433 17.80 -12.56 12.80
N LEU A 434 19.01 -12.68 12.27
CA LEU A 434 20.23 -12.86 13.07
C LEU A 434 20.48 -11.68 14.01
N LEU A 435 20.30 -10.43 13.54
CA LEU A 435 20.46 -9.24 14.37
C LEU A 435 19.43 -9.18 15.49
N GLU A 436 18.18 -9.52 15.20
CA GLU A 436 17.13 -9.59 16.22
C GLU A 436 17.45 -10.66 17.28
N ASP A 437 17.88 -11.85 16.85
CA ASP A 437 18.26 -12.93 17.76
C ASP A 437 19.49 -12.58 18.60
N ILE A 438 20.49 -11.89 18.04
CA ILE A 438 21.62 -11.34 18.80
C ILE A 438 21.13 -10.42 19.92
N ASN A 439 20.17 -9.54 19.61
CA ASN A 439 19.62 -8.61 20.58
C ASN A 439 18.78 -9.31 21.67
N ILE A 440 17.96 -10.30 21.31
CA ILE A 440 17.21 -11.12 22.27
C ILE A 440 18.18 -11.86 23.20
N ALA A 441 19.20 -12.51 22.63
CA ALA A 441 20.21 -13.23 23.40
C ALA A 441 21.00 -12.30 24.31
N TRP A 442 21.31 -11.08 23.85
CA TRP A 442 22.02 -10.07 24.64
C TRP A 442 21.23 -9.63 25.86
N VAL A 443 19.95 -9.32 25.70
CA VAL A 443 19.07 -8.92 26.81
C VAL A 443 18.95 -10.04 27.84
N GLN A 444 18.77 -11.29 27.41
CA GLN A 444 18.70 -12.45 28.31
C GLN A 444 20.02 -12.68 29.04
N HIS A 445 21.16 -12.60 28.33
CA HIS A 445 22.49 -12.79 28.92
C HIS A 445 22.82 -11.70 29.94
N GLN A 446 22.54 -10.42 29.64
CA GLN A 446 22.70 -9.32 30.61
C GLN A 446 21.80 -9.49 31.83
N GLY A 447 20.58 -10.01 31.65
CA GLY A 447 19.65 -10.32 32.73
C GLY A 447 20.04 -11.53 33.59
N GLY A 448 21.16 -12.20 33.30
CA GLY A 448 21.60 -13.43 33.98
C GLY A 448 20.73 -14.65 33.66
N GLN A 449 19.94 -14.60 32.59
CA GLN A 449 19.09 -15.70 32.12
C GLN A 449 19.87 -16.59 31.15
N SER A 450 19.45 -17.87 31.04
CA SER A 450 19.93 -18.73 29.97
C SER A 450 19.40 -18.23 28.63
N VAL A 451 20.26 -18.19 27.61
CA VAL A 451 19.86 -17.76 26.27
C VAL A 451 18.96 -18.81 25.64
N VAL A 452 17.72 -18.44 25.30
CA VAL A 452 16.74 -19.25 24.57
C VAL A 452 16.11 -18.38 23.49
N LEU A 453 16.47 -18.67 22.24
CA LEU A 453 15.95 -17.95 21.08
C LEU A 453 14.52 -18.41 20.70
N PRO A 454 13.74 -17.62 19.95
CA PRO A 454 12.42 -18.02 19.45
C PRO A 454 12.49 -19.09 18.34
N PRO A 455 11.52 -20.01 18.23
CA PRO A 455 11.51 -21.04 17.18
C PRO A 455 11.32 -20.44 15.77
N THR A 456 11.81 -21.14 14.74
CA THR A 456 11.85 -20.66 13.34
C THR A 456 10.52 -20.80 12.58
N GLY A 457 9.56 -21.58 13.10
CA GLY A 457 8.30 -21.87 12.40
C GLY A 457 8.47 -23.03 11.42
N THR A 458 8.78 -22.74 10.15
CA THR A 458 9.10 -23.74 9.11
C THR A 458 10.59 -23.73 8.81
N SER A 459 11.26 -24.86 8.95
CA SER A 459 12.70 -24.95 8.69
C SER A 459 13.05 -24.82 7.21
N PHE A 460 14.29 -24.41 6.92
CA PHE A 460 14.80 -24.34 5.54
C PHE A 460 14.77 -25.71 4.86
N GLN A 461 15.07 -26.77 5.62
CA GLN A 461 15.01 -28.16 5.13
C GLN A 461 13.61 -28.51 4.62
N ARG A 462 12.58 -28.20 5.41
CA ARG A 462 11.19 -28.49 5.05
C ARG A 462 10.72 -27.62 3.89
N TRP A 463 11.15 -26.35 3.86
CA TRP A 463 10.90 -25.47 2.72
C TRP A 463 11.50 -26.05 1.42
N ALA A 464 12.75 -26.49 1.45
CA ALA A 464 13.40 -27.10 0.28
C ALA A 464 12.69 -28.37 -0.21
N ASP A 465 12.17 -29.21 0.70
CA ASP A 465 11.34 -30.36 0.35
C ASP A 465 10.02 -29.96 -0.32
N LEU A 466 9.36 -28.92 0.19
CA LEU A 466 8.15 -28.36 -0.41
C LEU A 466 8.42 -27.84 -1.83
N LEU A 467 9.51 -27.10 -2.03
CA LEU A 467 9.92 -26.64 -3.37
C LEU A 467 10.11 -27.82 -4.34
N SER A 468 10.81 -28.86 -3.89
CA SER A 468 11.09 -30.04 -4.71
C SER A 468 9.82 -30.81 -5.11
N ARG A 469 8.84 -30.90 -4.20
CA ARG A 469 7.53 -31.52 -4.50
C ARG A 469 6.71 -30.65 -5.45
N SER A 470 6.66 -29.34 -5.22
CA SER A 470 5.87 -28.40 -6.04
C SER A 470 6.39 -28.29 -7.48
N ALA A 471 7.70 -28.47 -7.70
CA ALA A 471 8.32 -28.38 -9.03
C ALA A 471 7.72 -29.33 -10.09
N ARG A 472 7.10 -30.45 -9.68
CA ARG A 472 6.46 -31.44 -10.57
C ARG A 472 4.94 -31.35 -10.61
N SER A 473 4.34 -30.38 -9.93
CA SER A 473 2.89 -30.21 -9.93
C SER A 473 2.40 -29.68 -11.30
N ALA A 474 1.23 -30.13 -11.74
CA ALA A 474 0.66 -29.72 -13.04
C ALA A 474 0.56 -28.18 -13.20
N PRO A 475 0.06 -27.41 -12.19
CA PRO A 475 -0.02 -25.96 -12.31
C PRO A 475 1.34 -25.27 -12.55
N ILE A 476 2.43 -25.83 -12.02
CA ILE A 476 3.78 -25.28 -12.20
C ILE A 476 4.33 -25.70 -13.57
N VAL A 477 4.15 -26.95 -13.98
CA VAL A 477 4.61 -27.45 -15.29
C VAL A 477 3.93 -26.73 -16.45
N ASP A 478 2.66 -26.35 -16.30
CA ASP A 478 1.91 -25.59 -17.31
C ASP A 478 2.51 -24.19 -17.60
N LEU A 479 3.33 -23.65 -16.68
CA LEU A 479 4.03 -22.37 -16.86
C LEU A 479 5.30 -22.48 -17.72
N ALA A 480 5.77 -23.70 -18.03
CA ALA A 480 7.04 -23.91 -18.72
C ALA A 480 7.13 -23.20 -20.09
N GLN A 481 6.03 -23.18 -20.86
CA GLN A 481 6.02 -22.52 -22.16
C GLN A 481 6.22 -21.00 -22.03
N ARG A 482 5.62 -20.38 -21.01
CA ARG A 482 5.77 -18.94 -20.76
C ARG A 482 7.22 -18.60 -20.41
N TRP A 483 7.86 -19.42 -19.58
CA TRP A 483 9.28 -19.23 -19.23
C TRP A 483 10.23 -19.44 -20.42
N ARG A 484 9.90 -20.33 -21.37
CA ARG A 484 10.68 -20.47 -22.63
C ARG A 484 10.64 -19.21 -23.47
N GLU A 485 9.48 -18.57 -23.57
CA GLU A 485 9.33 -17.31 -24.32
C GLU A 485 10.18 -16.19 -23.70
N VAL A 486 10.11 -16.03 -22.37
CA VAL A 486 10.88 -15.00 -21.66
C VAL A 486 12.39 -15.27 -21.72
N SER A 487 12.80 -16.55 -21.64
CA SER A 487 14.23 -16.92 -21.69
C SER A 487 14.81 -16.88 -23.12
N ALA A 488 13.96 -16.72 -24.14
CA ALA A 488 14.42 -16.58 -25.53
C ALA A 488 14.85 -15.15 -25.88
N THR A 489 14.71 -14.20 -24.93
CA THR A 489 15.11 -12.81 -25.13
C THR A 489 16.62 -12.69 -25.36
N PRO A 490 17.06 -11.97 -26.42
CA PRO A 490 18.47 -11.84 -26.73
C PRO A 490 19.28 -11.18 -25.59
N ALA A 491 20.52 -11.63 -25.41
CA ALA A 491 21.44 -11.01 -24.46
C ALA A 491 21.84 -9.61 -24.93
N THR A 492 21.71 -8.62 -24.04
CA THR A 492 22.09 -7.22 -24.33
C THR A 492 23.60 -7.06 -24.46
N PHE A 493 24.37 -7.83 -23.71
CA PHE A 493 25.83 -7.82 -23.70
C PHE A 493 26.40 -9.22 -23.99
N PRO A 494 27.64 -9.31 -24.49
CA PRO A 494 28.37 -10.57 -24.55
C PRO A 494 28.44 -11.28 -23.20
N ALA A 495 28.57 -12.61 -23.23
CA ALA A 495 28.80 -13.41 -22.04
C ALA A 495 30.15 -13.04 -21.39
N VAL A 496 30.19 -13.14 -20.06
CA VAL A 496 31.41 -12.97 -19.26
C VAL A 496 32.46 -14.03 -19.60
N GLN A 497 33.72 -13.72 -19.31
CA GLN A 497 34.84 -14.66 -19.43
C GLN A 497 35.24 -15.16 -18.03
N PRO A 498 34.84 -16.38 -17.61
CA PRO A 498 34.98 -16.84 -16.23
C PRO A 498 36.42 -16.83 -15.69
N GLU A 499 37.42 -16.95 -16.56
CA GLU A 499 38.84 -16.94 -16.18
C GLU A 499 39.36 -15.56 -15.77
N VAL A 500 38.72 -14.47 -16.21
CA VAL A 500 39.19 -13.09 -16.00
C VAL A 500 38.15 -12.17 -15.37
N ASP A 501 36.86 -12.46 -15.54
CA ASP A 501 35.74 -11.69 -14.99
C ASP A 501 35.23 -12.38 -13.72
N THR A 502 35.84 -12.01 -12.59
CA THR A 502 35.53 -12.52 -11.25
C THR A 502 35.10 -11.38 -10.33
N TYR A 503 34.46 -11.67 -9.20
CA TYR A 503 34.13 -10.63 -8.21
C TYR A 503 35.39 -9.92 -7.66
N GLU A 504 36.56 -10.56 -7.68
CA GLU A 504 37.85 -9.95 -7.34
C GLU A 504 38.35 -8.94 -8.38
N THR A 505 38.10 -9.20 -9.66
CA THR A 505 38.60 -8.37 -10.78
C THR A 505 37.54 -7.41 -11.35
N ALA A 506 36.29 -7.49 -10.87
CA ALA A 506 35.16 -6.72 -11.38
C ALA A 506 35.35 -5.21 -11.23
N GLY A 507 34.78 -4.45 -12.17
CA GLY A 507 34.58 -3.02 -11.98
C GLY A 507 33.46 -2.75 -10.97
N GLN A 508 33.61 -1.72 -10.14
CA GLN A 508 32.62 -1.31 -9.16
C GLN A 508 32.35 0.20 -9.22
N LEU A 509 31.09 0.60 -9.05
CA LEU A 509 30.65 1.99 -8.99
C LEU A 509 29.44 2.11 -8.06
N SER A 510 29.54 2.95 -7.03
CA SER A 510 28.41 3.29 -6.14
C SER A 510 28.00 4.73 -6.36
N VAL A 511 26.71 4.97 -6.62
CA VAL A 511 26.14 6.32 -6.83
C VAL A 511 24.81 6.43 -6.08
N SER A 512 24.54 7.56 -5.44
CA SER A 512 23.30 7.78 -4.69
C SER A 512 22.42 8.86 -5.33
N LEU A 513 21.10 8.67 -5.25
CA LEU A 513 20.10 9.64 -5.68
C LEU A 513 19.72 10.59 -4.52
N ASP A 514 19.24 11.78 -4.85
CA ASP A 514 18.83 12.77 -3.86
C ASP A 514 17.59 12.32 -3.06
N SER A 515 17.42 12.90 -1.87
CA SER A 515 16.36 12.46 -0.94
C SER A 515 14.95 12.85 -1.38
N GLU A 516 14.81 13.88 -2.21
CA GLU A 516 13.49 14.29 -2.70
C GLU A 516 12.96 13.29 -3.72
N THR A 517 13.78 12.99 -4.72
CA THR A 517 13.45 12.02 -5.77
C THR A 517 13.28 10.63 -5.18
N THR A 518 14.16 10.21 -4.26
CA THR A 518 14.04 8.92 -3.56
C THR A 518 12.68 8.75 -2.88
N ARG A 519 12.21 9.76 -2.13
CA ARG A 519 10.91 9.69 -1.45
C ARG A 519 9.75 9.54 -2.43
N MET A 520 9.79 10.26 -3.55
CA MET A 520 8.76 10.19 -4.58
C MET A 520 8.71 8.78 -5.21
N LEU A 521 9.88 8.18 -5.47
CA LEU A 521 9.99 6.81 -5.99
C LEU A 521 9.51 5.72 -5.02
N LEU A 522 9.49 6.00 -3.72
CA LEU A 522 9.04 5.04 -2.70
C LEU A 522 7.56 5.18 -2.33
N GLY A 523 6.92 6.32 -2.62
CA GLY A 523 5.53 6.57 -2.25
C GLY A 523 4.66 7.04 -3.41
N GLU A 524 4.90 8.26 -3.89
CA GLU A 524 4.02 8.95 -4.85
C GLU A 524 4.00 8.28 -6.23
N VAL A 525 5.15 7.84 -6.76
CA VAL A 525 5.22 7.15 -8.06
C VAL A 525 4.57 5.77 -8.03
N PRO A 526 4.92 4.87 -7.08
CA PRO A 526 4.22 3.59 -6.90
C PRO A 526 2.71 3.75 -6.80
N THR A 527 2.24 4.75 -6.03
CA THR A 527 0.81 5.05 -5.87
C THR A 527 0.18 5.50 -7.18
N ALA A 528 0.82 6.40 -7.92
CA ALA A 528 0.30 6.93 -9.18
C ALA A 528 0.14 5.84 -10.27
N PHE A 529 0.97 4.80 -10.24
CA PHE A 529 0.94 3.70 -11.21
C PHE A 529 0.38 2.39 -10.66
N HIS A 530 -0.05 2.34 -9.39
CA HIS A 530 -0.50 1.11 -8.73
C HIS A 530 0.53 -0.04 -8.88
N ALA A 531 1.81 0.28 -8.70
CA ALA A 531 2.94 -0.63 -8.89
C ALA A 531 3.84 -0.66 -7.64
N GLY A 532 4.72 -1.65 -7.50
CA GLY A 532 5.73 -1.66 -6.44
C GLY A 532 6.92 -0.75 -6.77
N PRO A 533 7.70 -0.26 -5.78
CA PRO A 533 8.93 0.48 -6.05
C PRO A 533 9.90 -0.30 -6.95
N GLN A 534 10.05 -1.61 -6.72
CA GLN A 534 10.88 -2.49 -7.56
C GLN A 534 10.48 -2.45 -9.04
N ASP A 535 9.18 -2.50 -9.35
CA ASP A 535 8.69 -2.46 -10.73
C ASP A 535 9.11 -1.16 -11.41
N ILE A 536 8.95 -0.02 -10.73
CA ILE A 536 9.33 1.30 -11.24
C ILE A 536 10.83 1.38 -11.49
N LEU A 537 11.64 0.90 -10.54
CA LEU A 537 13.10 0.88 -10.66
C LEU A 537 13.57 0.00 -11.83
N LEU A 538 12.94 -1.18 -11.98
CA LEU A 538 13.22 -2.14 -13.05
C LEU A 538 12.81 -1.59 -14.43
N ILE A 539 11.64 -0.97 -14.56
CA ILE A 539 11.18 -0.33 -15.80
C ILE A 539 12.14 0.79 -16.19
N ALA A 540 12.55 1.64 -15.24
CA ALA A 540 13.53 2.69 -15.49
C ALA A 540 14.88 2.10 -15.94
N PHE A 541 15.28 0.95 -15.39
CA PHE A 541 16.52 0.26 -15.79
C PHE A 541 16.43 -0.33 -17.19
N GLY A 542 15.30 -0.96 -17.53
CA GLY A 542 15.02 -1.40 -18.90
C GLY A 542 15.08 -0.25 -19.92
N LEU A 543 14.51 0.91 -19.59
CA LEU A 543 14.57 2.11 -20.45
C LEU A 543 16.01 2.58 -20.66
N ALA A 544 16.81 2.61 -19.59
CA ALA A 544 18.23 2.99 -19.66
C ALA A 544 19.05 2.01 -20.49
N LEU A 545 18.81 0.70 -20.38
CA LEU A 545 19.47 -0.34 -21.17
C LEU A 545 19.08 -0.25 -22.65
N ALA A 546 17.80 -0.05 -22.96
CA ALA A 546 17.32 0.10 -24.34
C ALA A 546 17.95 1.32 -25.03
N GLU A 547 17.98 2.48 -24.34
CA GLU A 547 18.64 3.69 -24.83
C GLU A 547 20.15 3.48 -25.01
N PHE A 548 20.81 2.83 -24.06
CA PHE A 548 22.25 2.58 -24.11
C PHE A 548 22.65 1.63 -25.25
N ALA A 549 21.90 0.54 -25.43
CA ALA A 549 22.13 -0.44 -26.49
C ALA A 549 21.68 0.07 -27.87
N GLY A 550 20.81 1.08 -27.92
CA GLY A 550 20.26 1.61 -29.17
C GLY A 550 19.40 0.59 -29.92
N THR A 551 18.74 -0.31 -29.20
CA THR A 551 17.94 -1.40 -29.76
C THR A 551 16.44 -1.17 -29.54
N ALA A 552 15.64 -1.70 -30.46
CA ALA A 552 14.20 -1.83 -30.31
C ALA A 552 13.78 -3.28 -30.00
N GLU A 553 14.74 -4.19 -29.82
CA GLU A 553 14.48 -5.55 -29.35
C GLU A 553 14.19 -5.55 -27.85
N PRO A 554 13.41 -6.53 -27.34
CA PRO A 554 13.15 -6.64 -25.91
C PRO A 554 14.43 -6.77 -25.08
N ILE A 555 14.44 -6.14 -23.91
CA ILE A 555 15.57 -6.18 -22.97
C ILE A 555 15.36 -7.32 -21.97
N GLY A 556 16.31 -8.27 -21.97
CA GLY A 556 16.37 -9.35 -20.98
C GLY A 556 17.12 -8.91 -19.73
N ILE A 557 16.50 -9.03 -18.56
CA ILE A 557 17.08 -8.69 -17.26
C ILE A 557 16.83 -9.86 -16.32
N ASP A 558 17.87 -10.36 -15.65
CA ASP A 558 17.71 -11.33 -14.58
C ASP A 558 17.37 -10.61 -13.28
N VAL A 559 16.26 -10.95 -12.66
CA VAL A 559 15.75 -10.25 -11.48
C VAL A 559 15.89 -11.13 -10.25
N GLU A 560 16.43 -10.54 -9.20
CA GLU A 560 16.47 -11.18 -7.88
C GLU A 560 15.26 -10.79 -7.03
N GLY A 561 14.74 -11.78 -6.30
CA GLY A 561 13.69 -11.62 -5.31
C GLY A 561 14.05 -12.35 -4.01
N HIS A 562 13.34 -12.04 -2.93
CA HIS A 562 13.64 -12.59 -1.59
C HIS A 562 13.28 -14.08 -1.43
N GLY A 563 12.41 -14.63 -2.29
CA GLY A 563 12.06 -16.05 -2.38
C GLY A 563 11.36 -16.72 -1.19
N ARG A 564 10.83 -15.93 -0.25
CA ARG A 564 10.02 -16.42 0.88
C ARG A 564 8.53 -16.34 0.55
N GLN A 565 8.00 -17.38 -0.09
CA GLN A 565 6.62 -17.43 -0.57
C GLN A 565 5.80 -18.48 0.19
N GLU A 566 5.13 -18.05 1.27
CA GLU A 566 4.34 -18.96 2.13
C GLU A 566 3.11 -19.56 1.41
N GLU A 567 2.68 -18.95 0.31
CA GLU A 567 1.52 -19.32 -0.50
C GLU A 567 1.74 -20.57 -1.37
N LEU A 568 2.98 -21.02 -1.56
CA LEU A 568 3.27 -22.24 -2.30
C LEU A 568 2.62 -23.49 -1.65
N ALA A 569 2.25 -23.41 -0.36
CA ALA A 569 1.47 -24.43 0.34
C ALA A 569 0.13 -24.73 -0.36
N ASP A 570 -0.52 -23.68 -0.89
CA ASP A 570 -1.87 -23.74 -1.45
C ASP A 570 -1.86 -24.44 -2.83
N VAL A 571 -0.72 -24.40 -3.54
CA VAL A 571 -0.54 -25.02 -4.88
C VAL A 571 -0.13 -26.50 -4.78
N GLY A 572 0.56 -26.89 -3.69
CA GLY A 572 1.11 -28.23 -3.50
C GLY A 572 0.12 -29.31 -3.02
N GLY A 573 -1.18 -28.98 -2.89
CA GLY A 573 -2.19 -29.91 -2.34
C GLY A 573 -1.97 -30.27 -0.86
N ALA A 574 -1.10 -29.55 -0.16
CA ALA A 574 -0.84 -29.72 1.26
C ALA A 574 -1.95 -29.03 2.06
N ALA A 575 -3.15 -29.60 2.02
CA ALA A 575 -4.19 -29.25 2.99
C ALA A 575 -3.62 -29.47 4.40
N ASP A 576 -3.76 -28.45 5.26
CA ASP A 576 -3.61 -28.52 6.73
C ASP A 576 -2.27 -28.10 7.39
N ARG A 577 -1.33 -27.40 6.72
CA ARG A 577 -0.15 -26.81 7.42
C ARG A 577 0.18 -25.38 6.99
N SER A 578 0.11 -24.42 7.91
CA SER A 578 0.60 -23.05 7.70
C SER A 578 2.13 -23.06 7.53
N ILE A 579 2.64 -22.58 6.40
CA ILE A 579 4.06 -22.27 6.23
C ILE A 579 4.37 -20.98 7.00
N ASP A 580 5.53 -20.92 7.64
CA ASP A 580 6.05 -19.76 8.36
C ASP A 580 7.55 -19.63 8.12
N LEU A 581 7.95 -18.68 7.27
CA LEU A 581 9.35 -18.42 6.93
C LEU A 581 9.89 -17.15 7.60
N SER A 582 9.11 -16.55 8.51
CA SER A 582 9.38 -15.23 9.09
C SER A 582 10.65 -15.15 9.92
N ARG A 583 11.07 -16.30 10.49
CA ARG A 583 12.27 -16.44 11.34
C ARG A 583 13.28 -17.44 10.80
N THR A 584 13.14 -17.90 9.56
CA THR A 584 14.02 -18.93 9.00
C THR A 584 15.24 -18.31 8.35
N VAL A 585 16.41 -18.65 8.89
CA VAL A 585 17.72 -18.34 8.30
C VAL A 585 18.07 -19.37 7.23
N GLY A 586 18.50 -18.90 6.07
CA GLY A 586 18.85 -19.71 4.91
C GLY A 586 18.94 -18.89 3.63
N TRP A 587 19.33 -19.51 2.52
CA TRP A 587 19.40 -18.81 1.23
C TRP A 587 18.13 -19.01 0.40
N PHE A 588 17.21 -18.05 0.48
CA PHE A 588 15.91 -18.13 -0.18
C PHE A 588 15.87 -17.47 -1.55
N THR A 589 16.87 -16.66 -1.89
CA THR A 589 16.88 -15.82 -3.11
C THR A 589 16.31 -16.53 -4.32
N THR A 590 15.31 -15.92 -4.95
CA THR A 590 14.80 -16.33 -6.25
C THR A 590 15.48 -15.53 -7.33
N LYS A 591 15.80 -16.19 -8.44
CA LYS A 591 16.40 -15.58 -9.63
C LYS A 591 15.58 -15.99 -10.84
N TYR A 592 15.13 -15.02 -11.64
CA TYR A 592 14.25 -15.27 -12.78
C TYR A 592 14.40 -14.20 -13.86
N PRO A 593 14.35 -14.59 -15.15
CA PRO A 593 14.46 -13.64 -16.24
C PRO A 593 13.16 -12.84 -16.40
N VAL A 594 13.33 -11.57 -16.77
CA VAL A 594 12.28 -10.66 -17.21
C VAL A 594 12.63 -10.21 -18.61
N SER A 595 11.63 -10.15 -19.48
CA SER A 595 11.75 -9.57 -20.82
C SER A 595 10.85 -8.35 -20.90
N LEU A 596 11.44 -7.17 -21.12
CA LEU A 596 10.72 -5.92 -21.29
C LEU A 596 10.78 -5.46 -22.74
N ASP A 597 9.63 -5.45 -23.41
CA ASP A 597 9.45 -4.78 -24.69
C ASP A 597 9.12 -3.31 -24.44
N LEU A 598 10.09 -2.42 -24.72
CA LEU A 598 10.00 -1.00 -24.46
C LEU A 598 10.02 -0.25 -25.80
N PRO A 599 8.91 0.41 -26.19
CA PRO A 599 8.86 1.11 -27.47
C PRO A 599 9.85 2.28 -27.48
N GLY A 600 10.44 2.54 -28.64
CA GLY A 600 11.40 3.63 -28.84
C GLY A 600 10.79 5.00 -28.54
N LEU A 601 11.07 5.54 -27.35
CA LEU A 601 10.80 6.92 -26.99
C LEU A 601 12.04 7.77 -27.22
N SER A 602 11.87 9.03 -27.60
CA SER A 602 13.00 9.96 -27.58
C SER A 602 13.46 10.13 -26.14
N TRP A 603 14.77 10.03 -25.88
CA TRP A 603 15.28 10.20 -24.51
C TRP A 603 14.91 11.55 -23.89
N ARG A 604 14.75 12.59 -24.73
CA ARG A 604 14.23 13.89 -24.33
C ARG A 604 12.83 13.82 -23.72
N THR A 605 11.93 13.01 -24.28
CA THR A 605 10.57 12.76 -23.77
C THR A 605 10.61 12.05 -22.42
N VAL A 606 11.53 11.09 -22.25
CA VAL A 606 11.76 10.38 -20.98
C VAL A 606 12.20 11.37 -19.89
N VAL A 607 13.29 12.11 -20.14
CA VAL A 607 13.85 13.08 -19.18
C VAL A 607 12.85 14.19 -18.82
N ALA A 608 12.04 14.64 -19.79
CA ALA A 608 11.05 15.70 -19.56
C ALA A 608 9.81 15.23 -18.77
N GLY A 609 9.59 13.92 -18.63
CA GLY A 609 8.39 13.35 -18.01
C GLY A 609 7.12 13.65 -18.81
N GLU A 610 7.18 13.55 -20.14
CA GLU A 610 6.03 13.79 -21.01
C GLU A 610 5.02 12.63 -20.97
N ALA A 611 3.75 12.89 -21.33
CA ALA A 611 2.65 11.94 -21.19
C ALA A 611 2.88 10.59 -21.90
N ALA A 612 3.66 10.56 -22.99
CA ALA A 612 4.02 9.33 -23.70
C ALA A 612 4.82 8.35 -22.83
N LEU A 613 5.64 8.85 -21.89
CA LEU A 613 6.34 8.01 -20.92
C LEU A 613 5.36 7.24 -20.03
N GLY A 614 4.22 7.84 -19.66
CA GLY A 614 3.19 7.20 -18.85
C GLY A 614 2.59 5.97 -19.51
N ALA A 615 2.36 6.00 -20.82
CA ALA A 615 1.87 4.84 -21.56
C ALA A 615 2.87 3.67 -21.55
N VAL A 616 4.18 3.98 -21.68
CA VAL A 616 5.23 2.96 -21.64
C VAL A 616 5.38 2.34 -20.26
N ILE A 617 5.28 3.13 -19.19
CA ILE A 617 5.32 2.59 -17.81
C ILE A 617 4.13 1.68 -17.56
N LYS A 618 2.93 2.07 -17.99
CA LYS A 618 1.72 1.24 -17.87
C LYS A 618 1.85 -0.08 -18.61
N GLU A 619 2.33 -0.05 -19.86
CA GLU A 619 2.53 -1.25 -20.66
C GLU A 619 3.61 -2.16 -20.05
N ALA A 620 4.74 -1.60 -19.63
CA ALA A 620 5.81 -2.36 -19.00
C ALA A 620 5.37 -2.96 -17.65
N LYS A 621 4.56 -2.24 -16.87
CA LYS A 621 3.91 -2.76 -15.67
C LYS A 621 3.03 -3.97 -16.01
N GLU A 622 2.19 -3.90 -17.04
CA GLU A 622 1.34 -5.04 -17.43
C GLU A 622 2.18 -6.23 -17.92
N GLN A 623 3.30 -6.00 -18.61
CA GLN A 623 4.23 -7.06 -18.97
C GLN A 623 4.80 -7.76 -17.72
N LEU A 624 5.21 -6.99 -16.70
CA LEU A 624 5.68 -7.54 -15.43
C LEU A 624 4.57 -8.31 -14.69
N ARG A 625 3.35 -7.79 -14.66
CA ARG A 625 2.19 -8.44 -14.02
C ARG A 625 1.73 -9.71 -14.72
N ALA A 626 1.97 -9.82 -16.03
CA ALA A 626 1.67 -11.01 -16.82
C ALA A 626 2.71 -12.13 -16.67
N LEU A 627 3.83 -11.88 -15.98
CA LEU A 627 4.81 -12.94 -15.70
C LEU A 627 4.26 -13.89 -14.63
N PRO A 628 4.55 -15.20 -14.74
CA PRO A 628 4.34 -16.11 -13.63
C PRO A 628 5.19 -15.69 -12.43
N ASP A 629 4.85 -16.20 -11.26
CA ASP A 629 5.68 -15.99 -10.07
C ASP A 629 7.12 -16.45 -10.32
N GLY A 630 8.10 -15.57 -10.02
CA GLY A 630 9.52 -15.79 -10.30
C GLY A 630 10.13 -17.03 -9.66
N LEU A 631 9.61 -17.52 -8.52
CA LEU A 631 10.07 -18.77 -7.91
C LEU A 631 9.86 -19.96 -8.86
N THR A 632 8.77 -19.95 -9.63
CA THR A 632 8.39 -21.06 -10.52
C THR A 632 9.41 -21.29 -11.63
N TYR A 633 10.11 -20.24 -12.08
CA TYR A 633 11.22 -20.37 -13.02
C TYR A 633 12.32 -21.27 -12.45
N GLY A 634 12.76 -20.99 -11.22
CA GLY A 634 13.79 -21.77 -10.55
C GLY A 634 13.37 -23.21 -10.29
N LEU A 635 12.10 -23.44 -9.93
CA LEU A 635 11.54 -24.78 -9.75
C LEU A 635 11.60 -25.60 -11.04
N LEU A 636 11.17 -25.00 -12.16
CA LEU A 636 11.16 -25.67 -13.46
C LEU A 636 12.57 -25.92 -13.97
N ARG A 637 13.44 -24.91 -13.95
CA ARG A 637 14.79 -25.00 -14.52
C ARG A 637 15.70 -25.93 -13.72
N TYR A 638 15.68 -25.81 -12.39
CA TYR A 638 16.68 -26.46 -11.55
C TYR A 638 16.17 -27.70 -10.85
N LEU A 639 14.87 -27.80 -10.52
CA LEU A 639 14.32 -28.93 -9.75
C LEU A 639 13.49 -29.91 -10.59
N ASN A 640 13.12 -29.56 -11.83
CA ASN A 640 12.34 -30.41 -12.71
C ASN A 640 13.14 -30.86 -13.94
N PRO A 641 13.70 -32.09 -13.94
CA PRO A 641 14.51 -32.58 -15.07
C PRO A 641 13.70 -32.87 -16.34
N ASP A 642 12.37 -32.90 -16.25
CA ASP A 642 11.48 -33.18 -17.40
C ASP A 642 11.18 -31.91 -18.22
N VAL A 643 11.61 -30.74 -17.74
CA VAL A 643 11.35 -29.44 -18.38
C VAL A 643 12.67 -28.85 -18.88
N ASP A 644 12.80 -28.75 -20.20
CA ASP A 644 13.93 -28.07 -20.84
C ASP A 644 13.65 -26.55 -20.93
N LEU A 645 14.48 -25.77 -20.23
CA LEU A 645 14.54 -24.31 -20.26
C LEU A 645 15.96 -23.88 -20.67
N ALA A 646 16.07 -22.73 -21.34
CA ALA A 646 17.34 -22.24 -21.85
C ALA A 646 18.42 -22.17 -20.75
N ALA A 647 19.62 -22.63 -21.08
CA ALA A 647 20.71 -22.72 -20.11
C ALA A 647 21.36 -21.36 -19.77
N SER A 648 21.21 -20.36 -20.64
CA SER A 648 21.84 -19.04 -20.46
C SER A 648 20.90 -18.07 -19.73
N ASP A 649 21.44 -17.43 -18.70
CA ASP A 649 20.83 -16.29 -18.04
C ASP A 649 20.93 -15.04 -18.92
N PRO A 650 20.06 -14.04 -18.73
CA PRO A 650 20.28 -12.69 -19.25
C PRO A 650 21.66 -12.15 -18.84
N SER A 651 22.28 -11.37 -19.72
CA SER A 651 23.61 -10.80 -19.47
C SER A 651 23.63 -9.68 -18.41
N VAL A 652 22.46 -9.26 -17.93
CA VAL A 652 22.29 -8.15 -16.98
C VAL A 652 21.44 -8.64 -15.81
N ALA A 653 21.83 -8.28 -14.58
CA ALA A 653 21.03 -8.53 -13.38
C ALA A 653 20.57 -7.25 -12.67
N PHE A 654 19.42 -7.35 -12.02
CA PHE A 654 18.84 -6.29 -11.21
C PHE A 654 18.31 -6.83 -9.89
N ASN A 655 18.64 -6.13 -8.79
CA ASN A 655 18.17 -6.47 -7.46
C ASN A 655 17.78 -5.20 -6.69
N TYR A 656 16.67 -5.25 -5.95
CA TYR A 656 16.26 -4.19 -5.03
C TYR A 656 16.13 -4.73 -3.61
N LEU A 657 16.99 -4.27 -2.73
CA LEU A 657 17.15 -4.74 -1.35
C LEU A 657 16.19 -4.07 -0.35
N GLY A 658 15.28 -3.21 -0.83
CA GLY A 658 14.34 -2.47 0.01
C GLY A 658 15.01 -1.41 0.87
N ARG A 659 14.30 -1.00 1.93
CA ARG A 659 14.81 -0.07 2.94
C ARG A 659 15.64 -0.78 4.01
N VAL A 660 16.79 -0.19 4.34
CA VAL A 660 17.64 -0.56 5.47
C VAL A 660 17.58 0.56 6.51
N SER A 661 16.85 0.36 7.59
CA SER A 661 16.75 1.30 8.71
C SER A 661 17.76 0.94 9.80
N GLY A 662 18.46 1.94 10.35
CA GLY A 662 19.23 1.75 11.60
C GLY A 662 18.26 1.53 12.76
N SER A 663 18.40 0.45 13.51
CA SER A 663 17.54 0.20 14.67
C SER A 663 17.78 1.26 15.76
N THR A 664 16.80 1.43 16.66
CA THR A 664 16.88 2.34 17.80
C THR A 664 18.07 2.05 18.72
N SER A 665 18.53 3.08 19.44
CA SER A 665 19.80 3.20 20.19
C SER A 665 20.08 2.20 21.32
N GLU A 666 19.25 1.19 21.55
CA GLU A 666 19.43 0.20 22.61
C GLU A 666 19.67 -1.19 22.02
N GLY A 667 20.94 -1.61 21.90
CA GLY A 667 21.32 -2.95 21.46
C GLY A 667 22.46 -2.99 20.43
N TRP A 668 22.67 -4.16 19.83
CA TRP A 668 23.52 -4.38 18.67
C TRP A 668 22.88 -3.81 17.40
N GLN A 669 23.69 -3.18 16.55
CA GLN A 669 23.22 -2.49 15.35
C GLN A 669 24.11 -2.80 14.15
N ILE A 670 23.56 -2.87 12.93
CA ILE A 670 24.37 -2.95 11.71
C ILE A 670 25.08 -1.61 11.51
N CYS A 671 26.40 -1.64 11.30
CA CYS A 671 27.19 -0.44 11.04
C CYS A 671 26.78 0.20 9.69
N PRO A 672 26.39 1.49 9.65
CA PRO A 672 26.05 2.18 8.40
C PRO A 672 27.22 2.26 7.41
N GLU A 673 28.45 2.37 7.93
CA GLU A 673 29.69 2.35 7.13
C GLU A 673 30.15 0.92 6.79
N GLY A 674 29.37 -0.11 7.13
CA GLY A 674 29.74 -1.51 6.98
C GLY A 674 30.10 -1.92 5.55
N SER A 675 29.43 -1.37 4.54
CA SER A 675 29.68 -1.75 3.13
C SER A 675 31.05 -1.33 2.61
N SER A 676 31.60 -0.21 3.10
CA SER A 676 32.96 0.22 2.74
C SER A 676 34.00 -0.63 3.47
N LEU A 677 33.71 -1.00 4.72
CA LEU A 677 34.56 -1.81 5.59
C LEU A 677 34.63 -3.28 5.16
N THR A 678 33.62 -3.80 4.44
CA THR A 678 33.55 -5.23 4.07
C THR A 678 33.88 -5.50 2.61
N ARG A 679 34.22 -4.48 1.81
CA ARG A 679 34.48 -4.61 0.37
C ARG A 679 35.52 -5.69 0.07
N ALA A 680 36.62 -5.73 0.82
CA ALA A 680 37.66 -6.74 0.65
C ALA A 680 37.15 -8.19 0.83
N ALA A 681 36.17 -8.41 1.71
CA ALA A 681 35.56 -9.72 1.91
C ALA A 681 34.69 -10.15 0.71
N GLY A 682 34.10 -9.21 -0.03
CA GLY A 682 33.33 -9.49 -1.25
C GLY A 682 34.18 -9.78 -2.50
N MET A 683 35.48 -9.46 -2.48
CA MET A 683 36.39 -9.66 -3.62
C MET A 683 36.89 -11.11 -3.67
N VAL A 684 36.07 -12.00 -4.22
CA VAL A 684 36.35 -13.44 -4.31
C VAL A 684 36.72 -13.87 -5.74
N PRO A 685 37.52 -14.94 -5.92
CA PRO A 685 37.88 -15.45 -7.25
C PRO A 685 36.72 -16.15 -7.98
N THR A 686 35.50 -16.12 -7.42
CA THR A 686 34.30 -16.66 -8.06
C THR A 686 33.98 -15.85 -9.33
N PRO A 687 33.73 -16.51 -10.47
CA PRO A 687 33.29 -15.85 -11.69
C PRO A 687 32.02 -15.01 -11.49
N LEU A 688 31.92 -13.89 -12.20
CA LEU A 688 30.70 -13.09 -12.24
C LEU A 688 29.55 -13.88 -12.87
N GLY A 689 28.33 -13.72 -12.34
CA GLY A 689 27.13 -14.33 -12.92
C GLY A 689 26.64 -13.59 -14.17
N HIS A 690 26.91 -12.29 -14.26
CA HIS A 690 26.40 -11.41 -15.31
C HIS A 690 27.48 -10.43 -15.79
N ALA A 691 27.30 -9.90 -17.01
CA ALA A 691 28.20 -8.86 -17.53
C ALA A 691 28.01 -7.53 -16.80
N LEU A 692 26.80 -7.26 -16.32
CA LEU A 692 26.43 -6.07 -15.57
C LEU A 692 25.40 -6.42 -14.49
N GLU A 693 25.64 -5.98 -13.26
CA GLU A 693 24.76 -6.17 -12.11
C GLU A 693 24.46 -4.81 -11.48
N LEU A 694 23.17 -4.51 -11.25
CA LEU A 694 22.72 -3.34 -10.50
C LEU A 694 22.00 -3.77 -9.23
N ASN A 695 22.60 -3.47 -8.07
CA ASN A 695 21.96 -3.61 -6.77
C ASN A 695 21.50 -2.23 -6.28
N ALA A 696 20.20 -2.08 -6.02
CA ALA A 696 19.61 -0.86 -5.49
C ALA A 696 19.18 -1.06 -4.03
N VAL A 697 19.49 -0.11 -3.15
CA VAL A 697 19.12 -0.16 -1.73
C VAL A 697 18.73 1.22 -1.23
N THR A 698 17.69 1.31 -0.41
CA THR A 698 17.31 2.57 0.23
C THR A 698 17.98 2.65 1.60
N VAL A 699 18.82 3.67 1.78
CA VAL A 699 19.59 3.92 3.00
C VAL A 699 19.11 5.20 3.66
N GLU A 700 18.92 5.17 4.97
CA GLU A 700 18.60 6.36 5.76
C GLU A 700 19.86 7.01 6.31
N SER A 701 19.99 8.32 6.12
CA SER A 701 21.10 9.13 6.64
C SER A 701 20.59 10.38 7.35
N ASP A 702 21.49 11.13 8.00
CA ASP A 702 21.18 12.42 8.63
C ASP A 702 20.58 13.45 7.65
N THR A 703 20.82 13.29 6.35
CA THR A 703 20.30 14.16 5.26
C THR A 703 19.00 13.64 4.65
N GLY A 704 18.46 12.51 5.16
CA GLY A 704 17.21 11.90 4.72
C GLY A 704 17.41 10.53 4.07
N LEU A 705 16.37 10.03 3.41
CA LEU A 705 16.39 8.75 2.69
C LEU A 705 17.04 8.90 1.33
N HIS A 706 18.00 8.05 1.00
CA HIS A 706 18.70 8.03 -0.29
C HIS A 706 18.60 6.65 -0.93
N LEU A 707 18.36 6.62 -2.26
CA LEU A 707 18.50 5.40 -3.05
C LEU A 707 19.97 5.27 -3.48
N ASN A 708 20.65 4.25 -2.97
CA ASN A 708 22.01 3.90 -3.39
C ASN A 708 21.98 2.85 -4.50
N ALA A 709 22.85 3.03 -5.50
CA ALA A 709 22.98 2.22 -6.68
C ALA A 709 24.39 1.65 -6.77
N ASP A 710 24.54 0.35 -6.54
CA ASP A 710 25.80 -0.36 -6.57
C ASP A 710 25.90 -1.19 -7.85
N TRP A 711 26.79 -0.76 -8.73
CA TRP A 711 27.06 -1.37 -10.03
C TRP A 711 28.30 -2.27 -9.95
N THR A 712 28.16 -3.49 -10.44
CA THR A 712 29.27 -4.43 -10.65
C THR A 712 29.29 -4.87 -12.10
N TRP A 713 30.45 -4.93 -12.75
CA TRP A 713 30.53 -5.34 -14.16
C TRP A 713 31.82 -6.06 -14.53
N ALA A 714 31.72 -6.85 -15.60
CA ALA A 714 32.84 -7.53 -16.24
C ALA A 714 33.71 -6.53 -17.02
N LEU A 715 34.98 -6.42 -16.67
CA LEU A 715 35.93 -5.51 -17.34
C LEU A 715 36.25 -5.95 -18.78
N SER A 716 36.03 -7.23 -19.12
CA SER A 716 36.14 -7.70 -20.50
C SER A 716 35.01 -7.21 -21.42
N VAL A 717 33.88 -6.76 -20.83
CA VAL A 717 32.66 -6.40 -21.55
C VAL A 717 32.39 -4.89 -21.53
N LEU A 718 32.52 -4.24 -20.37
CA LEU A 718 32.19 -2.83 -20.18
C LEU A 718 33.33 -2.06 -19.48
N ASP A 719 33.48 -0.79 -19.83
CA ASP A 719 34.36 0.14 -19.13
C ASP A 719 33.60 1.06 -18.16
N ARG A 720 34.36 1.75 -17.29
CA ARG A 720 33.80 2.66 -16.29
C ARG A 720 33.00 3.82 -16.91
N THR A 721 33.37 4.28 -18.11
CA THR A 721 32.67 5.38 -18.81
C THR A 721 31.29 4.92 -19.24
N GLN A 722 31.20 3.71 -19.80
CA GLN A 722 29.95 3.08 -20.21
C GLN A 722 29.01 2.85 -19.02
N VAL A 723 29.51 2.31 -17.90
CA VAL A 723 28.69 2.10 -16.70
C VAL A 723 28.28 3.43 -16.06
N SER A 724 29.15 4.44 -16.06
CA SER A 724 28.78 5.80 -15.59
C SER A 724 27.69 6.43 -16.47
N ARG A 725 27.72 6.16 -17.79
CA ARG A 725 26.65 6.58 -18.71
C ARG A 725 25.34 5.86 -18.41
N LEU A 726 25.37 4.53 -18.21
CA LEU A 726 24.20 3.75 -17.81
C LEU A 726 23.60 4.24 -16.49
N SER A 727 24.44 4.51 -15.48
CA SER A 727 24.01 5.09 -14.21
C SER A 727 23.33 6.44 -14.39
N THR A 728 23.87 7.29 -15.27
CA THR A 728 23.26 8.59 -15.60
C THR A 728 21.89 8.41 -16.27
N LEU A 729 21.79 7.51 -17.26
CA LEU A 729 20.54 7.22 -17.95
C LEU A 729 19.47 6.67 -16.99
N TRP A 730 19.86 5.79 -16.06
CA TRP A 730 18.93 5.24 -15.08
C TRP A 730 18.37 6.34 -14.15
N PHE A 731 19.23 7.20 -13.62
CA PHE A 731 18.78 8.33 -12.77
C PHE A 731 17.96 9.37 -13.54
N GLU A 732 18.31 9.63 -14.80
CA GLU A 732 17.54 10.48 -15.71
C GLU A 732 16.13 9.93 -15.96
N ALA A 733 16.00 8.62 -16.20
CA ALA A 733 14.71 7.95 -16.34
C ALA A 733 13.88 8.04 -15.05
N LEU A 734 14.47 7.73 -13.88
CA LEU A 734 13.80 7.84 -12.58
C LEU A 734 13.30 9.27 -12.29
N THR A 735 14.13 10.27 -12.59
CA THR A 735 13.77 11.68 -12.43
C THR A 735 12.66 12.09 -13.40
N GLY A 736 12.70 11.58 -14.64
CA GLY A 736 11.66 11.78 -15.64
C GLY A 736 10.31 11.19 -15.23
N ILE A 737 10.31 9.98 -14.65
CA ILE A 737 9.11 9.35 -14.07
C ILE A 737 8.55 10.21 -12.92
N CYS A 738 9.41 10.69 -12.02
CA CYS A 738 9.01 11.62 -10.96
C CYS A 738 8.40 12.92 -11.52
N ALA A 739 9.00 13.48 -12.58
CA ALA A 739 8.49 14.68 -13.24
C ALA A 739 7.12 14.46 -13.90
N LEU A 740 6.88 13.27 -14.46
CA LEU A 740 5.58 12.86 -15.00
C LEU A 740 4.51 12.85 -13.89
N VAL A 741 4.81 12.23 -12.74
CA VAL A 741 3.86 12.14 -11.62
C VAL A 741 3.58 13.51 -11.00
N ARG A 742 4.59 14.38 -10.86
CA ARG A 742 4.39 15.78 -10.43
C ARG A 742 3.42 16.58 -11.32
N ARG A 743 3.29 16.20 -12.60
CA ARG A 743 2.36 16.81 -13.56
C ARG A 743 0.98 16.15 -13.58
N GLY A 744 0.71 15.22 -12.66
CA GLY A 744 -0.53 14.44 -12.60
C GLY A 744 -0.55 13.21 -13.51
N GLY A 745 0.62 12.75 -13.97
CA GLY A 745 0.73 11.49 -14.72
C GLY A 745 0.57 10.26 -13.82
N GLY A 746 0.16 9.14 -14.43
CA GLY A 746 -0.19 7.90 -13.74
C GLY A 746 -1.49 7.31 -14.27
N GLY A 747 -2.21 6.60 -13.41
CA GLY A 747 -3.55 6.08 -13.65
C GLY A 747 -3.60 4.56 -13.80
N LEU A 748 -4.83 4.05 -13.90
CA LEU A 748 -5.15 2.63 -13.89
C LEU A 748 -4.66 1.90 -15.15
N THR A 749 -4.33 0.62 -14.96
CA THR A 749 -4.05 -0.39 -15.99
C THR A 749 -5.04 -1.56 -15.89
N PRO A 750 -5.13 -2.45 -16.90
CA PRO A 750 -6.05 -3.59 -16.87
C PRO A 750 -5.95 -4.46 -15.62
N SER A 751 -4.73 -4.72 -15.13
CA SER A 751 -4.53 -5.47 -13.89
C SER A 751 -5.10 -4.78 -12.63
N ASP A 752 -5.23 -3.44 -12.61
CA ASP A 752 -5.75 -2.69 -11.46
C ASP A 752 -7.27 -2.82 -11.30
N ILE A 753 -7.99 -3.05 -12.40
CA ILE A 753 -9.45 -3.08 -12.42
C ILE A 753 -10.02 -4.51 -12.45
N ALA A 754 -9.17 -5.53 -12.51
CA ALA A 754 -9.59 -6.93 -12.48
C ALA A 754 -10.57 -7.17 -11.31
N PRO A 755 -11.70 -7.87 -11.50
CA PRO A 755 -12.06 -8.71 -12.65
C PRO A 755 -12.73 -7.98 -13.82
N ALA A 756 -12.81 -6.63 -13.83
CA ALA A 756 -13.31 -5.92 -15.00
C ALA A 756 -12.36 -6.12 -16.18
N VAL A 757 -12.91 -6.34 -17.37
CA VAL A 757 -12.13 -6.64 -18.58
C VAL A 757 -12.24 -5.46 -19.54
N LEU A 758 -11.30 -4.53 -19.45
CA LEU A 758 -11.12 -3.42 -20.38
C LEU A 758 -9.67 -3.36 -20.84
N ASN A 759 -9.44 -2.96 -22.09
CA ASN A 759 -8.08 -2.67 -22.57
C ASN A 759 -7.62 -1.26 -22.13
N GLN A 760 -6.31 -1.00 -22.21
CA GLN A 760 -5.74 0.28 -21.75
C GLN A 760 -6.38 1.50 -22.43
N GLY A 761 -6.70 1.41 -23.73
CA GLY A 761 -7.35 2.51 -24.46
C GLY A 761 -8.75 2.84 -23.93
N GLN A 762 -9.54 1.82 -23.56
CA GLN A 762 -10.86 1.98 -22.93
C GLN A 762 -10.75 2.58 -21.52
N ILE A 763 -9.75 2.18 -20.75
CA ILE A 763 -9.47 2.73 -19.40
C ILE A 763 -9.08 4.21 -19.51
N ASP A 764 -8.21 4.55 -20.45
CA ASP A 764 -7.79 5.93 -20.69
C ASP A 764 -8.97 6.78 -21.18
N GLU A 765 -9.87 6.23 -22.00
CA GLU A 765 -11.11 6.90 -22.40
C GLU A 765 -12.02 7.19 -21.20
N LEU A 766 -12.25 6.21 -20.34
CA LEU A 766 -13.01 6.41 -19.09
C LEU A 766 -12.34 7.45 -18.19
N SER A 767 -11.02 7.44 -18.08
CA SER A 767 -10.26 8.36 -17.21
C SER A 767 -10.31 9.82 -17.68
N ARG A 768 -10.63 10.05 -18.96
CA ARG A 768 -10.92 11.40 -19.49
C ARG A 768 -12.35 11.86 -19.16
N GLN A 769 -13.27 10.93 -18.97
CA GLN A 769 -14.67 11.21 -18.69
C GLN A 769 -14.94 11.35 -17.18
N TYR A 770 -14.21 10.58 -16.35
CA TYR A 770 -14.44 10.45 -14.92
C TYR A 770 -13.13 10.47 -14.13
N HIS A 771 -13.18 10.98 -12.89
CA HIS A 771 -12.14 10.72 -11.89
C HIS A 771 -12.41 9.36 -11.24
N ILE A 772 -11.75 8.33 -11.76
CA ILE A 772 -12.01 6.93 -11.39
C ILE A 772 -11.24 6.59 -10.13
N ALA A 773 -11.94 6.10 -9.11
CA ALA A 773 -11.33 5.34 -8.04
C ALA A 773 -11.27 3.86 -8.39
N ASP A 774 -12.33 3.34 -9.02
CA ASP A 774 -12.42 1.93 -9.32
C ASP A 774 -13.37 1.59 -10.48
N VAL A 775 -13.19 0.42 -11.10
CA VAL A 775 -14.08 -0.13 -12.14
C VAL A 775 -14.40 -1.58 -11.81
N LEU A 776 -15.68 -1.91 -11.76
CA LEU A 776 -16.17 -3.27 -11.51
C LEU A 776 -16.99 -3.77 -12.72
N PRO A 777 -16.99 -5.08 -13.01
CA PRO A 777 -17.98 -5.64 -13.91
C PRO A 777 -19.37 -5.60 -13.25
N LEU A 778 -20.43 -5.64 -14.06
CA LEU A 778 -21.77 -5.83 -13.53
C LEU A 778 -21.98 -7.30 -13.13
N THR A 779 -22.64 -7.53 -11.99
CA THR A 779 -23.12 -8.88 -11.65
C THR A 779 -24.16 -9.34 -12.68
N PRO A 780 -24.38 -10.66 -12.85
CA PRO A 780 -25.41 -11.17 -13.77
C PRO A 780 -26.80 -10.56 -13.51
N LEU A 781 -27.17 -10.35 -12.24
CA LEU A 781 -28.42 -9.67 -11.90
C LEU A 781 -28.41 -8.18 -12.30
N GLN A 782 -27.32 -7.45 -12.03
CA GLN A 782 -27.20 -6.05 -12.45
C GLN A 782 -27.35 -5.90 -13.97
N ARG A 783 -26.78 -6.81 -14.77
CA ARG A 783 -26.95 -6.82 -16.24
C ARG A 783 -28.41 -7.00 -16.65
N GLY A 784 -29.12 -7.93 -16.00
CA GLY A 784 -30.55 -8.13 -16.23
C GLY A 784 -31.39 -6.90 -15.86
N LEU A 785 -31.10 -6.27 -14.73
CA LEU A 785 -31.77 -5.03 -14.29
C LEU A 785 -31.52 -3.88 -15.26
N LEU A 786 -30.28 -3.68 -15.69
CA LEU A 786 -29.91 -2.64 -16.65
C LEU A 786 -30.63 -2.82 -17.99
N TYR A 787 -30.69 -4.05 -18.51
CA TYR A 787 -31.46 -4.37 -19.72
C TYR A 787 -32.95 -4.01 -19.57
N HIS A 788 -33.55 -4.32 -18.42
CA HIS A 788 -34.96 -4.00 -18.18
C HIS A 788 -35.22 -2.50 -18.05
N ALA A 789 -34.36 -1.77 -17.36
CA ALA A 789 -34.46 -0.33 -17.21
C ALA A 789 -34.43 0.38 -18.58
N GLY A 790 -33.54 -0.04 -19.49
CA GLY A 790 -33.46 0.50 -20.85
C GLY A 790 -34.66 0.14 -21.75
N ALA A 791 -35.38 -0.94 -21.45
CA ALA A 791 -36.56 -1.37 -22.22
C ALA A 791 -37.85 -0.63 -21.83
N THR A 792 -37.95 -0.15 -20.59
CA THR A 792 -39.12 0.58 -20.08
C THR A 792 -39.09 2.07 -20.49
N LYS A 793 -40.15 2.57 -21.12
CA LYS A 793 -40.31 4.00 -21.42
C LYS A 793 -41.10 4.70 -20.31
N GLY A 794 -40.45 5.56 -19.52
CA GLY A 794 -41.11 6.46 -18.56
C GLY A 794 -40.84 6.15 -17.08
N SER A 795 -41.59 6.80 -16.17
CA SER A 795 -41.43 6.72 -14.70
C SER A 795 -41.93 5.42 -14.05
N ASP A 796 -42.20 4.38 -14.86
CA ASP A 796 -42.76 3.09 -14.44
C ASP A 796 -41.70 2.01 -14.26
N ASP A 797 -40.43 2.41 -14.09
CA ASP A 797 -39.37 1.47 -13.74
C ASP A 797 -39.67 0.86 -12.36
N VAL A 798 -39.92 -0.45 -12.37
CA VAL A 798 -40.28 -1.20 -11.15
C VAL A 798 -39.12 -1.41 -10.19
N TYR A 799 -37.91 -1.04 -10.62
CA TYR A 799 -36.72 -1.14 -9.80
C TYR A 799 -36.38 0.18 -9.10
N ALA A 800 -37.15 1.26 -9.32
CA ALA A 800 -37.07 2.48 -8.53
C ALA A 800 -37.77 2.31 -7.16
N MET A 801 -36.97 2.13 -6.11
CA MET A 801 -37.41 1.97 -4.73
C MET A 801 -37.37 3.31 -3.99
N GLN A 802 -38.33 3.51 -3.08
CA GLN A 802 -38.38 4.73 -2.27
C GLN A 802 -38.82 4.43 -0.84
N LEU A 803 -38.03 4.91 0.12
CA LEU A 803 -38.32 4.88 1.54
C LEU A 803 -38.67 6.29 2.01
N SER A 804 -39.82 6.45 2.67
CA SER A 804 -40.31 7.74 3.16
C SER A 804 -40.48 7.67 4.68
N ILE A 805 -39.66 8.40 5.43
CA ILE A 805 -39.60 8.39 6.89
C ILE A 805 -40.12 9.73 7.41
N ALA A 806 -41.16 9.69 8.24
CA ALA A 806 -41.59 10.85 9.02
C ALA A 806 -40.64 11.02 10.22
N MET A 807 -40.17 12.24 10.44
CA MET A 807 -39.25 12.56 11.53
C MET A 807 -39.79 13.75 12.31
N ASP A 808 -39.98 13.55 13.61
CA ASP A 808 -40.46 14.55 14.55
C ASP A 808 -39.31 14.98 15.48
N GLY A 809 -39.23 16.28 15.75
CA GLY A 809 -38.24 16.89 16.64
C GLY A 809 -37.22 17.77 15.92
N PRO A 810 -36.31 18.41 16.68
CA PRO A 810 -35.30 19.29 16.13
C PRO A 810 -34.32 18.47 15.27
N LEU A 811 -34.17 18.87 14.01
CA LEU A 811 -33.28 18.24 13.04
C LEU A 811 -32.42 19.30 12.38
N ASP A 812 -31.11 19.04 12.33
CA ASP A 812 -30.18 19.79 11.51
C ASP A 812 -30.10 19.15 10.10
N PRO A 813 -30.59 19.82 9.04
CA PRO A 813 -30.51 19.30 7.68
C PRO A 813 -29.09 19.02 7.20
N GLY A 814 -28.11 19.81 7.65
CA GLY A 814 -26.70 19.65 7.31
C GLY A 814 -26.14 18.35 7.86
N ARG A 815 -26.40 18.06 9.14
CA ARG A 815 -25.96 16.80 9.77
C ARG A 815 -26.55 15.56 9.12
N LEU A 816 -27.81 15.59 8.71
CA LEU A 816 -28.42 14.45 8.01
C LEU A 816 -27.82 14.27 6.60
N ARG A 817 -27.61 15.38 5.87
CA ARG A 817 -26.91 15.33 4.57
C ARG A 817 -25.51 14.75 4.72
N ASP A 818 -24.75 15.22 5.69
CA ASP A 818 -23.37 14.79 5.91
C ASP A 818 -23.32 13.32 6.37
N ALA A 819 -24.31 12.85 7.15
CA ALA A 819 -24.46 11.43 7.50
C ALA A 819 -24.74 10.56 6.26
N VAL A 820 -25.65 10.98 5.36
CA VAL A 820 -25.91 10.28 4.10
C VAL A 820 -24.65 10.25 3.21
N GLN A 821 -23.96 11.38 3.10
CA GLN A 821 -22.73 11.50 2.31
C GLN A 821 -21.60 10.62 2.89
N SER A 822 -21.48 10.54 4.21
CA SER A 822 -20.50 9.66 4.88
C SER A 822 -20.78 8.18 4.63
N VAL A 823 -22.05 7.77 4.61
CA VAL A 823 -22.44 6.39 4.27
C VAL A 823 -22.14 6.05 2.82
N VAL A 824 -22.25 7.01 1.89
CA VAL A 824 -21.87 6.77 0.48
C VAL A 824 -20.36 6.82 0.27
N ALA A 825 -19.62 7.66 0.99
CA ALA A 825 -18.16 7.57 1.00
C ALA A 825 -17.69 6.21 1.54
N ARG A 826 -18.42 5.65 2.50
CA ARG A 826 -18.21 4.29 3.03
C ARG A 826 -18.58 3.18 2.05
N HIS A 827 -19.62 3.37 1.23
CA HIS A 827 -20.11 2.41 0.24
C HIS A 827 -20.14 3.04 -1.17
N PRO A 828 -18.96 3.28 -1.78
CA PRO A 828 -18.86 4.14 -2.96
C PRO A 828 -19.57 3.58 -4.20
N HIS A 829 -19.77 2.26 -4.26
CA HIS A 829 -20.53 1.58 -5.31
C HIS A 829 -22.02 2.01 -5.36
N LEU A 830 -22.58 2.59 -4.29
CA LEU A 830 -23.95 3.13 -4.30
C LEU A 830 -24.11 4.36 -5.19
N ALA A 831 -23.01 5.07 -5.48
CA ALA A 831 -22.96 6.20 -6.39
C ALA A 831 -22.31 5.85 -7.74
N ALA A 832 -22.15 4.56 -8.05
CA ALA A 832 -21.52 4.12 -9.28
C ALA A 832 -22.29 4.58 -10.53
N ARG A 833 -21.55 4.78 -11.63
CA ARG A 833 -22.08 5.06 -12.96
C ARG A 833 -22.09 3.78 -13.79
N PHE A 834 -23.23 3.46 -14.41
CA PHE A 834 -23.37 2.26 -15.23
C PHE A 834 -23.07 2.61 -16.69
N CYS A 835 -21.97 2.07 -17.22
CA CYS A 835 -21.43 2.42 -18.52
C CYS A 835 -21.73 1.31 -19.54
N GLU A 836 -22.64 1.59 -20.46
CA GLU A 836 -23.08 0.67 -21.52
C GLU A 836 -22.26 0.76 -22.82
N GLN A 837 -21.24 1.64 -22.87
CA GLN A 837 -20.44 1.83 -24.08
C GLN A 837 -19.46 0.68 -24.37
N PHE A 838 -19.32 -0.27 -23.45
CA PHE A 838 -18.48 -1.47 -23.57
C PHE A 838 -19.32 -2.74 -23.50
N ASP A 839 -18.81 -3.83 -24.07
CA ASP A 839 -19.41 -5.16 -23.97
C ASP A 839 -18.40 -6.14 -23.36
N PRO A 840 -18.62 -6.65 -22.13
CA PRO A 840 -19.78 -6.37 -21.26
C PRO A 840 -19.74 -4.95 -20.63
N PRO A 841 -20.90 -4.40 -20.20
CA PRO A 841 -20.97 -3.13 -19.51
C PRO A 841 -20.26 -3.18 -18.14
N VAL A 842 -19.81 -2.02 -17.66
CA VAL A 842 -19.08 -1.87 -16.39
C VAL A 842 -19.74 -0.83 -15.48
N GLN A 843 -19.46 -0.90 -14.18
CA GLN A 843 -19.82 0.13 -13.23
C GLN A 843 -18.55 0.90 -12.81
N VAL A 844 -18.58 2.21 -12.99
CA VAL A 844 -17.47 3.13 -12.70
C VAL A 844 -17.71 3.78 -11.35
N ILE A 845 -16.76 3.62 -10.44
CA ILE A 845 -16.75 4.21 -9.11
C ILE A 845 -15.83 5.43 -9.14
N THR A 846 -16.37 6.59 -8.77
CA THR A 846 -15.63 7.85 -8.78
C THR A 846 -14.86 8.08 -7.48
N THR A 847 -13.75 8.80 -7.54
CA THR A 847 -12.92 9.15 -6.37
C THR A 847 -13.69 9.90 -5.28
N ASP A 848 -14.58 10.81 -5.69
CA ASP A 848 -15.44 11.57 -4.79
C ASP A 848 -16.92 11.24 -5.07
N PRO A 849 -17.45 10.12 -4.54
CA PRO A 849 -18.83 9.72 -4.79
C PRO A 849 -19.79 10.70 -4.11
N VAL A 850 -20.60 11.43 -4.88
CA VAL A 850 -21.55 12.43 -4.35
C VAL A 850 -22.98 11.93 -4.47
N VAL A 851 -23.74 12.04 -3.38
CA VAL A 851 -25.19 11.79 -3.40
C VAL A 851 -25.94 13.07 -3.74
N PRO A 852 -26.79 13.07 -4.78
CA PRO A 852 -27.71 14.18 -5.00
C PRO A 852 -28.63 14.38 -3.79
N TRP A 853 -28.50 15.55 -3.17
CA TRP A 853 -29.28 15.97 -2.00
C TRP A 853 -30.26 17.08 -2.35
N ARG A 854 -31.51 16.94 -1.93
CA ARG A 854 -32.54 17.97 -2.09
C ARG A 854 -33.13 18.37 -0.74
N TYR A 855 -33.04 19.64 -0.38
CA TYR A 855 -33.79 20.19 0.75
C TYR A 855 -34.93 21.07 0.23
N ALA A 856 -36.15 20.84 0.72
CA ALA A 856 -37.33 21.61 0.34
C ALA A 856 -38.13 22.02 1.57
N GLU A 857 -38.56 23.27 1.63
CA GLU A 857 -39.45 23.77 2.66
C GLU A 857 -40.84 23.97 2.05
N LEU A 858 -41.85 23.32 2.61
CA LEU A 858 -43.22 23.44 2.10
C LEU A 858 -43.91 24.61 2.79
N ASP A 859 -44.52 25.47 1.99
CA ASP A 859 -45.38 26.54 2.46
C ASP A 859 -46.82 26.03 2.51
N ALA A 860 -47.45 26.07 3.70
CA ALA A 860 -48.81 25.61 3.93
C ALA A 860 -49.89 26.52 3.31
N ASN A 861 -49.50 27.53 2.53
CA ASN A 861 -50.35 28.54 1.89
C ASN A 861 -51.21 27.98 0.72
N GLY A 862 -52.06 26.99 1.00
CA GLY A 862 -53.23 26.62 0.17
C GLY A 862 -53.02 25.49 -0.84
N VAL A 863 -51.87 24.82 -0.86
CA VAL A 863 -51.64 23.59 -1.65
C VAL A 863 -51.54 22.40 -0.69
N ASP A 864 -52.11 21.26 -1.07
CA ASP A 864 -52.00 20.02 -0.30
C ASP A 864 -50.53 19.60 -0.15
N VAL A 865 -50.05 19.57 1.09
CA VAL A 865 -48.69 19.13 1.48
C VAL A 865 -48.40 17.74 0.92
N ASP A 866 -49.39 16.85 0.94
CA ASP A 866 -49.24 15.48 0.43
C ASP A 866 -49.05 15.46 -1.09
N GLU A 867 -49.71 16.36 -1.82
CA GLU A 867 -49.50 16.54 -3.26
C GLU A 867 -48.09 17.05 -3.59
N GLN A 868 -47.54 17.95 -2.76
CA GLN A 868 -46.17 18.44 -2.94
C GLN A 868 -45.14 17.34 -2.65
N ILE A 869 -45.30 16.60 -1.56
CA ILE A 869 -44.45 15.45 -1.22
C ILE A 869 -44.52 14.40 -2.33
N ARG A 870 -45.71 14.12 -2.88
CA ARG A 870 -45.89 13.15 -3.97
C ARG A 870 -45.20 13.61 -5.25
N ARG A 871 -45.27 14.90 -5.59
CA ARG A 871 -44.53 15.47 -6.73
C ARG A 871 -43.01 15.34 -6.58
N ILE A 872 -42.48 15.68 -5.40
CA ILE A 872 -41.04 15.50 -5.10
C ILE A 872 -40.69 14.01 -5.23
N SER A 873 -41.46 13.14 -4.60
CA SER A 873 -41.26 11.69 -4.61
C SER A 873 -41.26 11.09 -6.02
N THR A 874 -42.19 11.51 -6.88
CA THR A 874 -42.25 11.08 -8.28
C THR A 874 -41.05 11.58 -9.09
N ALA A 875 -40.62 12.84 -8.87
CA ALA A 875 -39.45 13.39 -9.54
C ALA A 875 -38.15 12.65 -9.13
N GLU A 876 -37.97 12.37 -7.84
CA GLU A 876 -36.80 11.59 -7.38
C GLU A 876 -36.82 10.16 -7.94
N ARG A 877 -38.00 9.51 -8.02
CA ARG A 877 -38.12 8.17 -8.65
C ARG A 877 -37.77 8.18 -10.12
N ALA A 878 -38.27 9.15 -10.89
CA ALA A 878 -37.92 9.27 -12.30
C ALA A 878 -36.42 9.53 -12.52
N ALA A 879 -35.78 10.27 -11.62
CA ALA A 879 -34.35 10.59 -11.74
C ALA A 879 -33.45 9.38 -11.50
N VAL A 880 -33.78 8.45 -10.59
CA VAL A 880 -32.95 7.25 -10.36
C VAL A 880 -33.05 6.21 -11.48
N CYS A 881 -34.02 6.31 -12.38
CA CYS A 881 -34.16 5.44 -13.55
C CYS A 881 -33.14 5.74 -14.65
N ASP A 882 -32.60 6.96 -14.71
CA ASP A 882 -31.57 7.35 -15.69
C ASP A 882 -30.19 6.89 -15.20
N LEU A 883 -29.93 5.59 -15.32
CA LEU A 883 -28.69 4.95 -14.85
C LEU A 883 -27.44 5.41 -15.61
N ALA A 884 -27.62 5.97 -16.81
CA ALA A 884 -26.53 6.46 -17.65
C ALA A 884 -26.03 7.84 -17.20
N HIS A 885 -26.92 8.75 -16.82
CA HIS A 885 -26.56 10.15 -16.53
C HIS A 885 -26.82 10.60 -15.08
N GLN A 886 -27.67 9.91 -14.34
CA GLN A 886 -28.03 10.24 -12.95
C GLN A 886 -27.48 9.21 -11.94
N SER A 887 -27.47 9.59 -10.66
CA SER A 887 -27.11 8.66 -9.59
C SER A 887 -28.27 7.70 -9.33
N ALA A 888 -27.93 6.41 -9.14
CA ALA A 888 -28.86 5.38 -8.73
C ALA A 888 -29.32 5.51 -7.26
N LEU A 889 -28.74 6.44 -6.48
CA LEU A 889 -29.12 6.75 -5.10
C LEU A 889 -29.28 8.27 -4.94
N ARG A 890 -30.41 8.70 -4.35
CA ARG A 890 -30.77 10.10 -4.13
C ARG A 890 -31.47 10.27 -2.78
N ALA A 891 -31.30 11.43 -2.17
CA ALA A 891 -31.90 11.76 -0.88
C ALA A 891 -32.58 13.13 -0.91
N ALA A 892 -33.78 13.21 -0.35
CA ALA A 892 -34.51 14.45 -0.18
C ALA A 892 -35.00 14.61 1.26
N LEU A 893 -34.84 15.81 1.82
CA LEU A 893 -35.40 16.20 3.11
C LEU A 893 -36.42 17.33 2.88
N VAL A 894 -37.66 17.08 3.29
CA VAL A 894 -38.77 18.01 3.14
C VAL A 894 -39.20 18.49 4.52
N ARG A 895 -39.08 19.79 4.80
CA ARG A 895 -39.62 20.39 6.03
C ARG A 895 -41.10 20.70 5.83
N ILE A 896 -41.96 20.06 6.61
CA ILE A 896 -43.41 20.22 6.60
C ILE A 896 -43.83 21.30 7.61
N ALA A 897 -43.20 21.31 8.78
CA ALA A 897 -43.36 22.33 9.83
C ALA A 897 -42.05 22.48 10.61
N HIS A 898 -41.99 23.39 11.60
CA HIS A 898 -40.77 23.74 12.35
C HIS A 898 -39.94 22.53 12.81
N ASP A 899 -40.59 21.52 13.40
CA ASP A 899 -39.96 20.28 13.89
C ASP A 899 -40.56 19.01 13.25
N GLN A 900 -41.14 19.15 12.05
CA GLN A 900 -41.72 18.02 11.32
C GLN A 900 -41.11 17.93 9.94
N HIS A 901 -40.44 16.82 9.68
CA HIS A 901 -39.71 16.58 8.46
C HIS A 901 -40.14 15.26 7.82
N ARG A 902 -40.01 15.21 6.50
CA ARG A 902 -40.09 13.97 5.73
C ARG A 902 -38.77 13.72 5.04
N PHE A 903 -38.09 12.66 5.43
CA PHE A 903 -36.91 12.16 4.73
C PHE A 903 -37.33 11.13 3.69
N VAL A 904 -36.90 11.34 2.46
CA VAL A 904 -37.19 10.48 1.31
C VAL A 904 -35.87 9.99 0.74
N LEU A 905 -35.61 8.70 0.87
CA LEU A 905 -34.48 8.04 0.23
C LEU A 905 -34.99 7.32 -1.01
N THR A 906 -34.39 7.57 -2.16
CA THR A 906 -34.78 6.96 -3.43
C THR A 906 -33.58 6.24 -4.03
N THR A 907 -33.76 4.98 -4.39
CA THR A 907 -32.70 4.10 -4.90
C THR A 907 -33.19 3.29 -6.09
N HIS A 908 -32.35 3.08 -7.09
CA HIS A 908 -32.55 2.04 -8.07
C HIS A 908 -32.01 0.71 -7.53
N HIS A 909 -32.76 -0.38 -7.70
CA HIS A 909 -32.44 -1.69 -7.15
C HIS A 909 -31.10 -2.25 -7.66
N ILE A 910 -30.56 -1.70 -8.76
CA ILE A 910 -29.25 -2.08 -9.33
C ILE A 910 -28.06 -1.89 -8.36
N VAL A 911 -28.15 -0.96 -7.41
CA VAL A 911 -27.07 -0.70 -6.43
C VAL A 911 -27.34 -1.31 -5.05
N LEU A 912 -28.58 -1.68 -4.74
CA LEU A 912 -28.98 -1.97 -3.37
C LEU A 912 -30.09 -3.01 -3.31
N ASP A 913 -29.94 -4.00 -2.42
CA ASP A 913 -30.95 -5.01 -2.14
C ASP A 913 -31.76 -4.76 -0.86
N GLY A 914 -32.85 -5.52 -0.69
CA GLY A 914 -33.73 -5.40 0.47
C GLY A 914 -33.08 -5.77 1.82
N TRP A 915 -31.99 -6.55 1.82
CA TRP A 915 -31.23 -6.87 3.03
C TRP A 915 -30.31 -5.71 3.44
N SER A 916 -29.77 -5.00 2.46
CA SER A 916 -28.88 -3.85 2.63
C SER A 916 -29.62 -2.60 3.10
N MET A 917 -30.92 -2.47 2.79
CA MET A 917 -31.73 -1.29 3.17
C MET A 917 -31.73 -1.02 4.70
N PRO A 918 -32.03 -1.99 5.59
CA PRO A 918 -31.91 -1.79 7.04
C PRO A 918 -30.50 -1.43 7.51
N LEU A 919 -29.47 -2.04 6.93
CA LEU A 919 -28.07 -1.77 7.27
C LEU A 919 -27.71 -0.32 6.93
N LEU A 920 -28.05 0.12 5.72
CA LEU A 920 -27.86 1.50 5.26
C LEU A 920 -28.55 2.51 6.19
N MET A 921 -29.79 2.21 6.62
CA MET A 921 -30.51 3.09 7.56
C MET A 921 -29.85 3.14 8.92
N GLN A 922 -29.43 1.99 9.46
CA GLN A 922 -28.72 1.92 10.73
C GLN A 922 -27.45 2.78 10.69
N GLU A 923 -26.70 2.73 9.59
CA GLU A 923 -25.48 3.51 9.41
C GLU A 923 -25.77 5.02 9.29
N ILE A 924 -26.79 5.43 8.52
CA ILE A 924 -27.18 6.85 8.40
C ILE A 924 -27.57 7.42 9.76
N PHE A 925 -28.40 6.72 10.54
CA PHE A 925 -28.81 7.19 11.85
C PHE A 925 -27.68 7.14 12.89
N ALA A 926 -26.77 6.17 12.79
CA ALA A 926 -25.56 6.15 13.59
C ALA A 926 -24.68 7.39 13.29
N GLY A 927 -24.45 7.70 12.02
CA GLY A 927 -23.72 8.89 11.58
C GLY A 927 -24.39 10.19 12.01
N LEU A 928 -25.72 10.29 11.90
CA LEU A 928 -26.49 11.43 12.40
C LEU A 928 -26.29 11.62 13.91
N GLY A 929 -26.24 10.51 14.67
CA GLY A 929 -25.94 10.50 16.10
C GLY A 929 -24.47 10.74 16.46
N GLY A 930 -23.58 10.94 15.48
CA GLY A 930 -22.14 11.09 15.70
C GLY A 930 -21.43 9.81 16.14
N LYS A 931 -22.06 8.63 15.96
CA LYS A 931 -21.45 7.35 16.27
C LYS A 931 -20.48 6.97 15.17
N ARG A 932 -19.30 6.51 15.57
CA ARG A 932 -18.30 5.97 14.64
C ARG A 932 -18.70 4.57 14.21
N LEU A 933 -18.54 4.26 12.92
CA LEU A 933 -18.77 2.94 12.35
C LEU A 933 -17.40 2.22 12.16
N PRO A 934 -17.34 0.87 12.26
CA PRO A 934 -16.16 0.07 11.90
C PRO A 934 -15.84 0.21 10.40
N ALA A 935 -14.79 -0.39 9.83
CA ALA A 935 -14.62 -0.40 8.36
C ALA A 935 -15.73 -1.23 7.68
N ALA A 936 -15.96 -1.01 6.38
CA ALA A 936 -17.02 -1.67 5.62
C ALA A 936 -16.41 -2.78 4.76
N PRO A 937 -17.01 -3.98 4.70
CA PRO A 937 -16.65 -4.99 3.72
C PRO A 937 -16.77 -4.43 2.30
N ALA A 938 -15.76 -4.65 1.46
CA ALA A 938 -15.73 -4.09 0.12
C ALA A 938 -16.65 -4.88 -0.82
N TYR A 939 -17.59 -4.20 -1.49
CA TYR A 939 -18.46 -4.82 -2.50
C TYR A 939 -17.67 -5.46 -3.65
N ARG A 940 -16.48 -4.93 -3.95
CA ARG A 940 -15.49 -5.51 -4.87
C ARG A 940 -15.18 -6.97 -4.55
N ASP A 941 -15.06 -7.34 -3.28
CA ASP A 941 -14.69 -8.69 -2.87
C ASP A 941 -15.79 -9.69 -3.24
N PHE A 942 -17.07 -9.30 -3.10
CA PHE A 942 -18.19 -10.09 -3.58
C PHE A 942 -18.19 -10.23 -5.11
N VAL A 943 -17.93 -9.15 -5.85
CA VAL A 943 -17.88 -9.18 -7.31
C VAL A 943 -16.71 -10.05 -7.81
N ALA A 944 -15.53 -9.92 -7.21
CA ALA A 944 -14.36 -10.76 -7.51
C ALA A 944 -14.65 -12.24 -7.25
N TRP A 945 -15.17 -12.56 -6.06
CA TRP A 945 -15.59 -13.92 -5.70
C TRP A 945 -16.61 -14.50 -6.68
N LEU A 946 -17.55 -13.69 -7.17
CA LEU A 946 -18.56 -14.12 -8.13
C LEU A 946 -17.96 -14.39 -9.52
N CYS A 947 -17.00 -13.57 -9.96
CA CYS A 947 -16.31 -13.73 -11.24
C CYS A 947 -15.43 -14.99 -11.31
N GLU A 948 -14.95 -15.48 -10.17
CA GLU A 948 -14.14 -16.70 -10.08
C GLU A 948 -14.97 -18.01 -10.08
N ARG A 949 -16.31 -17.94 -10.16
CA ARG A 949 -17.16 -19.14 -10.12
C ARG A 949 -17.15 -19.91 -11.44
N ASP A 950 -17.19 -21.24 -11.33
CA ASP A 950 -17.33 -22.14 -12.48
C ASP A 950 -18.73 -21.98 -13.12
N ARG A 951 -18.76 -21.19 -14.19
CA ARG A 951 -19.96 -20.89 -14.94
C ARG A 951 -20.44 -22.10 -15.75
N GLU A 952 -19.53 -22.93 -16.24
CA GLU A 952 -19.87 -24.13 -17.01
C GLU A 952 -20.50 -25.19 -16.11
N GLY A 953 -19.90 -25.43 -14.94
CA GLY A 953 -20.45 -26.29 -13.89
C GLY A 953 -21.82 -25.81 -13.44
N ALA A 954 -22.00 -24.50 -13.22
CA ALA A 954 -23.30 -23.91 -12.87
C ALA A 954 -24.35 -24.15 -13.96
N HIS A 955 -24.02 -23.91 -15.23
CA HIS A 955 -24.91 -24.18 -16.36
C HIS A 955 -25.27 -25.67 -16.47
N ALA A 956 -24.32 -26.58 -16.26
CA ALA A 956 -24.58 -28.01 -16.27
C ALA A 956 -25.52 -28.43 -15.13
N ALA A 957 -25.32 -27.91 -13.92
CA ALA A 957 -26.17 -28.16 -12.76
C ALA A 957 -27.61 -27.67 -12.98
N TRP A 958 -27.78 -26.44 -13.50
CA TRP A 958 -29.11 -25.89 -13.80
C TRP A 958 -29.81 -26.63 -14.95
N ARG A 959 -29.06 -27.05 -15.98
CA ARG A 959 -29.60 -27.88 -17.07
C ARG A 959 -30.11 -29.23 -16.55
N ALA A 960 -29.40 -29.84 -15.59
CA ALA A 960 -29.84 -31.07 -14.94
C ALA A 960 -31.09 -30.83 -14.06
N ALA A 961 -31.10 -29.76 -13.26
CA ALA A 961 -32.22 -29.43 -12.37
C ALA A 961 -33.53 -29.12 -13.13
N LEU A 962 -33.43 -28.49 -14.29
CA LEU A 962 -34.57 -28.13 -15.14
C LEU A 962 -34.83 -29.13 -16.28
N ALA A 963 -34.15 -30.29 -16.28
CA ALA A 963 -34.31 -31.29 -17.33
C ALA A 963 -35.78 -31.75 -17.46
N GLY A 964 -36.30 -31.76 -18.69
CA GLY A 964 -37.68 -32.14 -18.99
C GLY A 964 -38.74 -31.09 -18.58
N PHE A 965 -38.34 -29.84 -18.33
CA PHE A 965 -39.26 -28.71 -18.18
C PHE A 965 -39.27 -27.87 -19.47
N ASP A 966 -40.19 -28.18 -20.38
CA ASP A 966 -40.18 -27.62 -21.75
C ASP A 966 -41.25 -26.54 -21.98
N SER A 967 -42.13 -26.29 -21.01
CA SER A 967 -43.26 -25.36 -21.13
C SER A 967 -43.26 -24.31 -20.02
N PRO A 968 -43.25 -23.00 -20.33
CA PRO A 968 -43.26 -21.96 -19.31
C PRO A 968 -44.57 -21.95 -18.52
N THR A 969 -44.50 -21.58 -17.24
CA THR A 969 -45.69 -21.39 -16.39
C THR A 969 -46.34 -20.04 -16.69
N LEU A 970 -47.27 -20.03 -17.63
CA LEU A 970 -48.00 -18.83 -18.05
C LEU A 970 -49.30 -18.68 -17.26
N VAL A 971 -49.39 -17.65 -16.41
CA VAL A 971 -50.62 -17.29 -15.67
C VAL A 971 -51.65 -16.52 -16.51
N ALA A 972 -51.30 -16.19 -17.76
CA ALA A 972 -52.17 -15.55 -18.73
C ALA A 972 -52.04 -16.22 -20.12
N PRO A 973 -53.06 -16.16 -20.99
CA PRO A 973 -52.98 -16.76 -22.33
C PRO A 973 -51.82 -16.16 -23.16
N PRO A 974 -51.06 -16.96 -23.92
CA PRO A 974 -50.04 -16.44 -24.82
C PRO A 974 -50.66 -15.50 -25.87
N GLY A 975 -49.98 -14.38 -26.18
CA GLY A 975 -50.39 -13.45 -27.24
C GLY A 975 -51.10 -12.16 -26.81
N ARG A 976 -51.11 -11.79 -25.52
CA ARG A 976 -51.51 -10.42 -25.11
C ARG A 976 -50.36 -9.44 -25.31
N GLU A 977 -50.54 -8.50 -26.24
CA GLU A 977 -49.59 -7.39 -26.48
C GLU A 977 -49.66 -6.29 -25.40
N ILE A 978 -50.76 -6.22 -24.65
CA ILE A 978 -50.98 -5.21 -23.60
C ILE A 978 -50.68 -5.87 -22.25
N LEU A 979 -49.57 -5.45 -21.62
CA LEU A 979 -49.29 -5.74 -20.23
C LEU A 979 -50.41 -5.16 -19.36
N GLY A 980 -51.01 -5.98 -18.49
CA GLY A 980 -52.01 -5.49 -17.54
C GLY A 980 -51.42 -4.44 -16.58
N GLN A 981 -52.27 -3.57 -16.05
CA GLN A 981 -51.87 -2.61 -15.03
C GLN A 981 -51.35 -3.39 -13.81
N ARG A 982 -50.10 -3.10 -13.41
CA ARG A 982 -49.52 -3.69 -12.19
C ARG A 982 -50.16 -3.02 -10.99
N GLY A 983 -50.63 -3.82 -10.04
CA GLY A 983 -51.19 -3.37 -8.76
C GLY A 983 -50.53 -4.11 -7.60
N ILE A 984 -50.51 -3.48 -6.44
CA ILE A 984 -50.04 -4.09 -5.19
C ILE A 984 -51.26 -4.27 -4.29
N GLU A 985 -51.49 -5.51 -3.88
CA GLU A 985 -52.52 -5.87 -2.91
C GLU A 985 -51.84 -6.43 -1.67
N SER A 986 -52.24 -5.95 -0.49
CA SER A 986 -51.66 -6.36 0.79
C SER A 986 -52.71 -7.02 1.66
N PHE A 987 -52.45 -8.27 2.04
CA PHE A 987 -53.33 -9.04 2.91
C PHE A 987 -52.61 -9.36 4.21
N ARG A 988 -53.29 -9.18 5.35
CA ARG A 988 -52.79 -9.57 6.67
C ARG A 988 -53.42 -10.89 7.08
N LEU A 989 -52.59 -11.90 7.33
CA LEU A 989 -53.04 -13.19 7.88
C LEU A 989 -53.30 -13.05 9.39
N SER A 990 -54.23 -13.86 9.91
CA SER A 990 -54.48 -13.92 11.36
C SER A 990 -53.29 -14.53 12.10
N GLU A 991 -53.18 -14.24 13.40
CA GLU A 991 -52.18 -14.84 14.27
C GLU A 991 -52.28 -16.37 14.30
N GLU A 992 -53.50 -16.91 14.31
CA GLU A 992 -53.76 -18.36 14.25
C GLU A 992 -53.17 -19.01 13.00
N ILE A 993 -53.43 -18.45 11.82
CA ILE A 993 -52.87 -18.97 10.56
C ILE A 993 -51.34 -18.85 10.56
N THR A 994 -50.83 -17.72 11.05
CA THR A 994 -49.37 -17.46 11.13
C THR A 994 -48.68 -18.46 12.05
N GLY A 995 -49.28 -18.77 13.20
CA GLY A 995 -48.81 -19.80 14.13
C GLY A 995 -48.83 -21.20 13.51
N ALA A 996 -49.93 -21.56 12.84
CA ALA A 996 -50.08 -22.85 12.16
C ALA A 996 -49.04 -23.04 11.03
N LEU A 997 -48.72 -21.99 10.26
CA LEU A 997 -47.65 -22.01 9.26
C LEU A 997 -46.27 -22.27 9.91
N GLY A 998 -46.01 -21.66 11.06
CA GLY A 998 -44.78 -21.89 11.83
C GLY A 998 -44.67 -23.31 12.38
N GLU A 999 -45.76 -23.87 12.89
CA GLU A 999 -45.82 -25.26 13.35
C GLU A 999 -45.63 -26.25 12.20
N LEU A 1000 -46.26 -26.00 11.05
CA LEU A 1000 -46.10 -26.83 9.85
C LEU A 1000 -44.65 -26.82 9.34
N ALA A 1001 -44.01 -25.65 9.33
CA ALA A 1001 -42.60 -25.55 8.98
C ALA A 1001 -41.73 -26.37 9.94
N ARG A 1002 -41.98 -26.26 11.25
CA ARG A 1002 -41.24 -26.99 12.29
C ARG A 1002 -41.44 -28.50 12.22
N SER A 1003 -42.67 -28.98 12.01
CA SER A 1003 -42.99 -30.41 11.95
C SER A 1003 -42.34 -31.11 10.75
N HIS A 1004 -42.10 -30.37 9.67
CA HIS A 1004 -41.43 -30.85 8.47
C HIS A 1004 -39.93 -30.46 8.39
N GLN A 1005 -39.35 -29.94 9.47
CA GLN A 1005 -37.94 -29.51 9.51
C GLN A 1005 -37.57 -28.57 8.36
N THR A 1006 -38.48 -27.64 8.03
CA THR A 1006 -38.33 -26.68 6.93
C THR A 1006 -38.57 -25.25 7.42
N THR A 1007 -38.54 -24.28 6.51
CA THR A 1007 -38.81 -22.87 6.82
C THR A 1007 -40.20 -22.46 6.37
N VAL A 1008 -40.75 -21.42 6.99
CA VAL A 1008 -42.02 -20.81 6.56
C VAL A 1008 -41.96 -20.36 5.10
N ASN A 1009 -40.78 -19.94 4.62
CA ASN A 1009 -40.57 -19.59 3.21
C ASN A 1009 -40.86 -20.78 2.27
N ILE A 1010 -40.39 -21.99 2.59
CA ILE A 1010 -40.65 -23.20 1.78
C ILE A 1010 -42.14 -23.58 1.82
N VAL A 1011 -42.80 -23.45 2.98
CA VAL A 1011 -44.25 -23.67 3.10
C VAL A 1011 -45.03 -22.73 2.19
N LEU A 1012 -44.68 -21.44 2.19
CA LEU A 1012 -45.30 -20.43 1.31
C LEU A 1012 -45.01 -20.68 -0.17
N GLN A 1013 -43.80 -21.13 -0.52
CA GLN A 1013 -43.48 -21.55 -1.89
C GLN A 1013 -44.31 -22.75 -2.33
N GLY A 1014 -44.61 -23.69 -1.43
CA GLY A 1014 -45.49 -24.82 -1.70
C GLY A 1014 -46.93 -24.37 -1.95
N ALA A 1015 -47.44 -23.46 -1.13
CA ALA A 1015 -48.75 -22.84 -1.34
C ALA A 1015 -48.80 -22.09 -2.69
N TRP A 1016 -47.72 -21.39 -3.05
CA TRP A 1016 -47.60 -20.70 -4.33
C TRP A 1016 -47.57 -21.67 -5.53
N ALA A 1017 -46.81 -22.76 -5.44
CA ALA A 1017 -46.79 -23.81 -6.46
C ALA A 1017 -48.18 -24.41 -6.67
N LEU A 1018 -48.90 -24.73 -5.58
CA LEU A 1018 -50.27 -25.26 -5.64
C LEU A 1018 -51.24 -24.27 -6.30
N LEU A 1019 -51.13 -22.98 -5.98
CA LEU A 1019 -51.94 -21.94 -6.61
C LEU A 1019 -51.65 -21.84 -8.11
N LEU A 1020 -50.37 -21.82 -8.50
CA LEU A 1020 -49.97 -21.78 -9.91
C LEU A 1020 -50.47 -23.01 -10.66
N SER A 1021 -50.28 -24.21 -10.13
CA SER A 1021 -50.78 -25.45 -10.73
C SER A 1021 -52.31 -25.43 -10.89
N SER A 1022 -53.04 -24.87 -9.93
CA SER A 1022 -54.49 -24.73 -10.01
C SER A 1022 -54.93 -23.71 -11.06
N LEU A 1023 -54.18 -22.62 -11.26
CA LEU A 1023 -54.50 -21.56 -12.21
C LEU A 1023 -54.17 -21.96 -13.65
N THR A 1024 -53.03 -22.64 -13.85
CA THR A 1024 -52.55 -23.02 -15.20
C THR A 1024 -53.08 -24.39 -15.65
N GLY A 1025 -53.56 -25.22 -14.72
CA GLY A 1025 -53.89 -26.62 -14.96
C GLY A 1025 -52.66 -27.51 -15.17
N GLN A 1026 -51.44 -26.99 -14.99
CA GLN A 1026 -50.19 -27.74 -15.13
C GLN A 1026 -49.78 -28.37 -13.80
N ALA A 1027 -49.48 -29.66 -13.83
CA ALA A 1027 -48.99 -30.38 -12.66
C ALA A 1027 -47.51 -30.13 -12.34
N ASP A 1028 -46.78 -29.48 -13.25
CA ASP A 1028 -45.37 -29.14 -13.14
C ASP A 1028 -45.21 -27.66 -13.48
N VAL A 1029 -44.78 -26.86 -12.52
CA VAL A 1029 -44.70 -25.40 -12.63
C VAL A 1029 -43.34 -24.91 -12.17
N ALA A 1030 -42.86 -23.81 -12.75
CA ALA A 1030 -41.65 -23.13 -12.36
C ALA A 1030 -41.92 -21.65 -12.06
N PHE A 1031 -41.32 -21.13 -10.99
CA PHE A 1031 -41.40 -19.71 -10.63
C PHE A 1031 -40.08 -19.24 -10.02
N GLY A 1032 -39.80 -17.94 -10.08
CA GLY A 1032 -38.61 -17.37 -9.46
C GLY A 1032 -38.78 -17.19 -7.95
N THR A 1033 -37.71 -17.43 -7.18
CA THR A 1033 -37.60 -17.06 -5.77
C THR A 1033 -36.32 -16.26 -5.55
N THR A 1034 -36.39 -15.25 -4.69
CA THR A 1034 -35.23 -14.41 -4.35
C THR A 1034 -34.48 -15.02 -3.17
N VAL A 1035 -33.16 -15.13 -3.31
CA VAL A 1035 -32.22 -15.55 -2.25
C VAL A 1035 -31.30 -14.38 -1.89
N SER A 1036 -30.72 -14.39 -0.69
CA SER A 1036 -29.86 -13.29 -0.20
C SER A 1036 -28.57 -13.11 -0.98
N GLY A 1037 -28.05 -14.18 -1.59
CA GLY A 1037 -26.79 -14.20 -2.34
C GLY A 1037 -25.57 -13.74 -1.54
N ARG A 1038 -25.59 -13.93 -0.21
CA ARG A 1038 -24.50 -13.60 0.72
C ARG A 1038 -23.75 -14.90 1.10
N PRO A 1039 -22.67 -15.25 0.38
CA PRO A 1039 -21.90 -16.46 0.65
C PRO A 1039 -21.10 -16.35 1.96
N ALA A 1040 -20.90 -17.46 2.66
CA ALA A 1040 -20.13 -17.49 3.90
C ALA A 1040 -18.62 -17.39 3.64
N GLU A 1041 -18.20 -17.69 2.41
CA GLU A 1041 -16.83 -17.62 1.92
C GLU A 1041 -16.35 -16.18 1.69
N VAL A 1042 -17.28 -15.22 1.58
CA VAL A 1042 -16.95 -13.79 1.51
C VAL A 1042 -17.06 -13.22 2.92
N LEU A 1043 -15.92 -12.82 3.48
CA LEU A 1043 -15.85 -12.27 4.83
C LEU A 1043 -16.74 -11.03 4.97
N GLY A 1044 -17.57 -11.00 6.01
CA GLY A 1044 -18.47 -9.87 6.29
C GLY A 1044 -19.65 -9.73 5.34
N ALA A 1045 -19.93 -10.72 4.47
CA ALA A 1045 -21.02 -10.68 3.49
C ALA A 1045 -22.41 -10.44 4.12
N GLU A 1046 -22.65 -10.82 5.37
CA GLU A 1046 -23.88 -10.57 6.11
C GLU A 1046 -24.13 -9.08 6.42
N SER A 1047 -23.05 -8.30 6.51
CA SER A 1047 -23.05 -6.87 6.82
C SER A 1047 -22.73 -5.98 5.61
N MET A 1048 -22.39 -6.59 4.47
CA MET A 1048 -22.08 -5.87 3.23
C MET A 1048 -23.30 -5.13 2.68
N VAL A 1049 -23.12 -3.90 2.22
CA VAL A 1049 -24.15 -3.14 1.53
C VAL A 1049 -23.93 -3.31 0.02
N GLY A 1050 -24.99 -3.55 -0.75
CA GLY A 1050 -24.93 -3.68 -2.21
C GLY A 1050 -26.10 -4.47 -2.81
N LEU A 1051 -26.03 -4.80 -4.10
CA LEU A 1051 -26.96 -5.74 -4.75
C LEU A 1051 -26.38 -7.16 -4.71
N LEU A 1052 -26.67 -7.91 -3.63
CA LEU A 1052 -26.17 -9.28 -3.45
C LEU A 1052 -27.24 -10.34 -3.73
N ILE A 1053 -28.53 -9.97 -3.64
CA ILE A 1053 -29.61 -10.92 -3.91
C ILE A 1053 -29.48 -11.57 -5.30
N ASN A 1054 -30.04 -12.76 -5.43
CA ASN A 1054 -30.19 -13.43 -6.72
C ASN A 1054 -31.60 -13.99 -6.86
N THR A 1055 -32.06 -14.20 -8.10
CA THR A 1055 -33.34 -14.84 -8.38
C THR A 1055 -33.09 -16.21 -9.00
N VAL A 1056 -33.52 -17.26 -8.30
CA VAL A 1056 -33.33 -18.65 -8.74
C VAL A 1056 -34.67 -19.30 -9.10
N PRO A 1057 -34.73 -20.15 -10.13
CA PRO A 1057 -35.95 -20.88 -10.47
C PRO A 1057 -36.23 -21.99 -9.44
N VAL A 1058 -37.49 -22.12 -9.05
CA VAL A 1058 -38.02 -23.20 -8.22
C VAL A 1058 -39.02 -24.00 -9.04
N ARG A 1059 -38.78 -25.30 -9.20
CA ARG A 1059 -39.68 -26.23 -9.87
C ARG A 1059 -40.54 -26.96 -8.83
N GLY A 1060 -41.85 -26.85 -8.96
CA GLY A 1060 -42.83 -27.53 -8.11
C GLY A 1060 -43.67 -28.50 -8.94
N SER A 1061 -43.78 -29.74 -8.48
CA SER A 1061 -44.65 -30.76 -9.08
C SER A 1061 -45.74 -31.22 -8.12
N SER A 1062 -46.97 -31.33 -8.61
CA SER A 1062 -48.12 -31.87 -7.86
C SER A 1062 -48.49 -33.26 -8.39
N GLY A 1063 -48.31 -34.31 -7.57
CA GLY A 1063 -48.69 -35.67 -7.94
C GLY A 1063 -50.20 -35.95 -7.80
N ARG A 1064 -50.72 -36.96 -8.52
CA ARG A 1064 -52.09 -37.49 -8.34
C ARG A 1064 -52.23 -38.11 -6.95
N GLY A 1065 -52.56 -37.29 -5.96
CA GLY A 1065 -52.71 -37.67 -4.55
C GLY A 1065 -52.52 -36.54 -3.53
N ALA A 1066 -52.60 -35.26 -3.95
CA ALA A 1066 -52.38 -34.08 -3.10
C ALA A 1066 -51.02 -34.03 -2.39
N ARG A 1067 -49.97 -34.61 -2.99
CA ARG A 1067 -48.58 -34.40 -2.58
C ARG A 1067 -47.93 -33.39 -3.52
N CYS A 1068 -47.54 -32.23 -2.97
CA CYS A 1068 -46.71 -31.25 -3.65
C CYS A 1068 -45.25 -31.56 -3.33
N ARG A 1069 -44.44 -31.79 -4.36
CA ARG A 1069 -43.00 -31.94 -4.26
C ARG A 1069 -42.40 -30.67 -4.83
N ILE A 1070 -41.81 -29.86 -3.95
CA ILE A 1070 -40.96 -28.76 -4.37
C ILE A 1070 -39.57 -29.38 -4.48
N ASP A 1071 -39.06 -29.52 -5.70
CA ASP A 1071 -37.64 -29.79 -5.89
C ASP A 1071 -36.91 -28.43 -5.76
N GLY A 1072 -37.08 -27.82 -4.59
CA GLY A 1072 -36.22 -26.79 -4.04
C GLY A 1072 -35.17 -27.57 -3.27
N GLY A 1073 -33.98 -27.61 -3.83
CA GLY A 1073 -32.91 -28.53 -3.46
C GLY A 1073 -32.72 -28.74 -1.97
N SER A 1074 -32.23 -29.93 -1.61
CA SER A 1074 -31.75 -30.21 -0.26
C SER A 1074 -30.84 -29.09 0.26
N ALA A 1075 -30.61 -29.03 1.56
CA ALA A 1075 -29.60 -28.13 2.15
C ALA A 1075 -28.24 -28.19 1.41
N ASP A 1076 -27.92 -29.30 0.73
CA ASP A 1076 -26.74 -29.46 -0.12
C ASP A 1076 -26.81 -28.73 -1.47
N GLN A 1077 -27.99 -28.47 -2.04
CA GLN A 1077 -28.15 -27.65 -3.25
C GLN A 1077 -28.31 -26.15 -2.95
N HIS A 1078 -28.71 -25.75 -1.74
CA HIS A 1078 -28.51 -24.37 -1.29
C HIS A 1078 -27.04 -24.09 -0.95
N ARG A 1079 -26.29 -25.08 -0.45
CA ARG A 1079 -24.81 -25.03 -0.38
C ARG A 1079 -24.14 -25.10 -1.76
N ALA A 1080 -24.60 -25.97 -2.67
CA ALA A 1080 -24.05 -26.05 -4.03
C ALA A 1080 -24.47 -24.85 -4.89
N GLY A 1081 -25.69 -24.32 -4.71
CA GLY A 1081 -26.20 -23.11 -5.35
C GLY A 1081 -25.55 -21.83 -4.85
N ALA A 1082 -25.06 -21.80 -3.59
CA ALA A 1082 -24.12 -20.79 -3.13
C ALA A 1082 -22.79 -20.85 -3.92
N GLY A 1083 -22.36 -22.04 -4.35
CA GLY A 1083 -21.21 -22.20 -5.27
C GLY A 1083 -21.51 -21.97 -6.76
N HIS A 1084 -22.78 -22.00 -7.20
CA HIS A 1084 -23.19 -22.07 -8.61
C HIS A 1084 -24.28 -21.02 -8.94
N LEU A 1085 -24.03 -19.76 -8.60
CA LEU A 1085 -24.97 -18.63 -8.65
C LEU A 1085 -25.34 -18.10 -10.06
N CYS A 1086 -24.98 -18.79 -11.15
CA CYS A 1086 -25.04 -18.22 -12.49
C CYS A 1086 -26.04 -18.95 -13.42
N PRO A 1087 -27.34 -18.65 -13.39
CA PRO A 1087 -28.18 -18.79 -14.56
C PRO A 1087 -28.20 -17.45 -15.34
N ASP A 1088 -27.67 -17.44 -16.57
CA ASP A 1088 -27.86 -16.32 -17.48
C ASP A 1088 -29.36 -16.11 -17.74
N HIS A 1089 -29.91 -14.97 -17.28
CA HIS A 1089 -31.31 -14.60 -17.43
C HIS A 1089 -31.78 -14.46 -18.90
N HIS A 1090 -30.88 -14.53 -19.87
CA HIS A 1090 -31.17 -14.30 -21.27
C HIS A 1090 -31.80 -15.48 -22.04
N HIS A 1091 -31.80 -16.71 -21.51
CA HIS A 1091 -32.17 -17.90 -22.32
C HIS A 1091 -33.35 -18.75 -21.83
N GLY A 1092 -33.90 -18.51 -20.64
CA GLY A 1092 -35.10 -19.20 -20.16
C GLY A 1092 -36.18 -18.19 -19.82
N GLY A 1093 -37.30 -18.20 -20.54
CA GLY A 1093 -38.44 -17.27 -20.38
C GLY A 1093 -39.20 -17.36 -19.04
N VAL A 1094 -38.50 -17.41 -17.91
CA VAL A 1094 -39.07 -17.35 -16.56
C VAL A 1094 -39.18 -15.89 -16.14
N VAL A 1095 -40.14 -15.16 -16.74
CA VAL A 1095 -40.40 -13.76 -16.40
C VAL A 1095 -41.59 -13.68 -15.45
N ALA A 1096 -41.29 -13.50 -14.16
CA ALA A 1096 -42.17 -12.79 -13.23
C ALA A 1096 -41.29 -12.05 -12.21
N PRO A 1097 -41.19 -10.70 -12.29
CA PRO A 1097 -40.48 -9.94 -11.26
C PRO A 1097 -41.35 -9.95 -10.00
N VAL A 1098 -41.01 -10.77 -9.02
CA VAL A 1098 -41.56 -10.65 -7.67
C VAL A 1098 -40.65 -9.69 -6.91
N ALA A 1099 -40.90 -8.39 -7.06
CA ALA A 1099 -40.34 -7.40 -6.15
C ALA A 1099 -40.97 -7.62 -4.77
N LYS A 1100 -40.32 -8.38 -3.90
CA LYS A 1100 -40.65 -8.40 -2.47
C LYS A 1100 -40.08 -7.14 -1.82
N CYS A 1101 -40.77 -6.02 -1.94
CA CYS A 1101 -40.53 -4.90 -1.04
C CYS A 1101 -41.87 -4.33 -0.55
N PRO A 1102 -42.07 -4.17 0.77
CA PRO A 1102 -43.28 -3.56 1.28
C PRO A 1102 -43.25 -2.08 0.90
N GLN A 1103 -44.14 -1.64 0.01
CA GLN A 1103 -44.57 -0.25 0.02
C GLN A 1103 -45.33 -0.04 1.33
N GLN A 1104 -44.65 0.42 2.38
CA GLN A 1104 -45.33 0.87 3.60
C GLN A 1104 -46.05 2.18 3.28
N HIS A 1105 -47.37 2.10 3.09
CA HIS A 1105 -48.23 3.28 3.13
C HIS A 1105 -48.30 3.86 4.56
N PRO A 1106 -48.48 5.18 4.69
CA PRO A 1106 -48.44 5.88 5.97
C PRO A 1106 -49.70 5.55 6.78
N GLY A 1107 -49.62 4.59 7.70
CA GLY A 1107 -50.80 4.24 8.51
C GLY A 1107 -50.65 3.18 9.59
N ALA A 1108 -49.45 2.65 9.85
CA ALA A 1108 -49.25 1.70 10.95
C ALA A 1108 -48.39 2.32 12.06
N SER A 1109 -49.07 2.84 13.08
CA SER A 1109 -48.47 3.12 14.37
C SER A 1109 -47.92 1.82 14.98
N ALA A 1110 -46.62 1.78 15.29
CA ALA A 1110 -46.05 0.75 16.14
C ALA A 1110 -46.49 1.01 17.60
N PRO A 1111 -46.96 0.00 18.36
CA PRO A 1111 -47.18 0.16 19.78
C PRO A 1111 -45.82 0.20 20.48
N GLY A 1112 -45.63 1.18 21.36
CA GLY A 1112 -44.41 1.37 22.12
C GLY A 1112 -44.04 0.15 22.95
N ALA A 1113 -42.75 -0.16 22.97
CA ALA A 1113 -42.12 -0.96 24.00
C ALA A 1113 -40.95 -0.14 24.55
N GLN A 1114 -40.90 -0.07 25.88
CA GLN A 1114 -39.96 0.68 26.72
C GLN A 1114 -38.50 0.28 26.51
#